data_AF-A0A8S1RB09-F1
#
_entry.id   AF-A0A8S1RB09-F1
#
_cell.length_a   1.000
_cell.length_b   1.000
_cell.length_c   1.000
_cell.angle_alpha   90.00
_cell.angle_beta   90.00
_cell.angle_gamma   90.00
#
_symmetry.space_group_name_H-M   'P 1'
#
loop_
_entity.id
_entity.type
_entity.pdbx_description
1 polymer ?
#
loop_
_entity_poly.entity_id
_entity_poly.type
_entity_poly.pdbx_seq_one_letter_code
_entity_poly.pdbx_strand_id
1 'polypeptide(L)'
;MQQQSIHQQKIVEYTNQGNYVDLEDYIRVNQQSQINFSQALVECIQYTRDSEDHLQCIQQILKQQIDFNYKDNNGNTALIQAARSGKISILNEIIKYKEKFLNNKQFKIALDIAIQSEQDNWDIVETLLQVTQLEKPQHLIKSLNKGNFKTAQKIIEQYGASGQDENGDTALHVASRLGNLQIIKSICQKETLFKKKNQQNKTPFDVACNQETKILIQQEEGLQFHKSPNRKRKQEDLIENNQNSQKSTNYEEFNEIFQKISKVFNNQGTQTENKEKKDSESQIPEHNYLNQPFYDQLISDTLVTLHQHKTLFDDIIKQLSFEINTFSQELNKQLEEQRPIIYKIVQIVDEIVQSVYTKSRVFLYGSCQTGLNLLDSDIDIVIETNEQERISLYKIAEQFKIQGFINDVKVIENAKKPVLKMQFSQEFQNKHIDITISKNDHSGRKTSNSMIEFQKEFKQFKSLAVILKFYFKSINLLNAYQGGLNSYCILTMILALLQIKRVRETDNEEIGKTLLDFFELYSQDIDYFDKIINIVPSQSENMQVDEPNIYQQQFPQFDQGQQELVILDLHNKGNNIASSTFKIKHIKNALSLGYSAILNSRKCEQPCYFSRYNQSVCCILKQIIQQSKNHHLTGSYKSKQPFYYFNFNNTY
;
A
#
# COMPACT_ATOMS: atom_id res chain seq x y z
N MET A 1 33.09 -17.45 -47.51
CA MET A 1 31.94 -16.53 -47.35
C MET A 1 30.60 -17.20 -47.64
N GLN A 2 30.32 -17.76 -48.82
CA GLN A 2 29.01 -18.38 -49.12
C GLN A 2 28.63 -19.55 -48.19
N GLN A 3 29.56 -20.45 -47.83
CA GLN A 3 29.27 -21.55 -46.90
C GLN A 3 29.07 -21.10 -45.44
N GLN A 4 29.81 -20.08 -44.99
CA GLN A 4 29.63 -19.49 -43.64
C GLN A 4 28.23 -18.87 -43.49
N SER A 5 27.72 -18.23 -44.55
CA SER A 5 26.36 -17.69 -44.61
C SER A 5 25.28 -18.77 -44.51
N ILE A 6 25.49 -19.97 -45.06
CA ILE A 6 24.49 -21.05 -45.06
C ILE A 6 24.33 -21.67 -43.66
N HIS A 7 25.44 -21.95 -42.97
CA HIS A 7 25.40 -22.49 -41.61
C HIS A 7 24.78 -21.48 -40.62
N GLN A 8 25.13 -20.20 -40.77
CA GLN A 8 24.53 -19.13 -39.99
C GLN A 8 23.02 -19.01 -40.24
N GLN A 9 22.57 -19.02 -41.49
CA GLN A 9 21.15 -18.94 -41.83
C GLN A 9 20.34 -20.12 -41.25
N LYS A 10 20.89 -21.33 -41.26
CA LYS A 10 20.24 -22.50 -40.65
C LYS A 10 20.10 -22.38 -39.14
N ILE A 11 21.11 -21.85 -38.45
CA ILE A 11 21.02 -21.55 -37.01
C ILE A 11 19.90 -20.53 -36.75
N VAL A 12 19.85 -19.47 -37.56
CA VAL A 12 18.80 -18.44 -37.45
C VAL A 12 17.42 -19.04 -37.70
N GLU A 13 17.29 -19.92 -38.69
CA GLU A 13 16.05 -20.62 -39.02
C GLU A 13 15.56 -21.50 -37.86
N TYR A 14 16.38 -22.40 -37.33
CA TYR A 14 16.00 -23.28 -36.22
C TYR A 14 15.67 -22.49 -34.94
N THR A 15 16.43 -21.42 -34.67
CA THR A 15 16.16 -20.54 -33.53
C THR A 15 14.83 -19.81 -33.68
N ASN A 16 14.52 -19.29 -34.88
CA ASN A 16 13.25 -18.60 -35.16
C ASN A 16 12.03 -19.54 -35.12
N GLN A 17 12.23 -20.84 -35.35
CA GLN A 17 11.18 -21.85 -35.21
C GLN A 17 11.02 -22.34 -33.77
N GLY A 18 11.91 -21.97 -32.84
CA GLY A 18 11.93 -22.50 -31.47
C GLY A 18 12.36 -23.97 -31.40
N ASN A 19 13.05 -24.49 -32.42
CA ASN A 19 13.40 -25.91 -32.50
C ASN A 19 14.78 -26.18 -31.88
N TYR A 20 14.77 -26.36 -30.56
CA TYR A 20 15.97 -26.57 -29.76
C TYR A 20 16.75 -27.83 -30.15
N VAL A 21 16.05 -28.95 -30.40
CA VAL A 21 16.68 -30.25 -30.66
C VAL A 21 17.47 -30.21 -31.97
N ASP A 22 16.84 -29.71 -33.04
CA ASP A 22 17.50 -29.60 -34.34
C ASP A 22 18.65 -28.60 -34.30
N LEU A 23 18.52 -27.51 -33.53
CA LEU A 23 19.60 -26.55 -33.33
C LEU A 23 20.80 -27.17 -32.61
N GLU A 24 20.58 -27.89 -31.51
CA GLU A 24 21.63 -28.53 -30.72
C GLU A 24 22.37 -29.60 -31.54
N ASP A 25 21.63 -30.46 -32.24
CA ASP A 25 22.19 -31.46 -33.13
C ASP A 25 22.96 -30.82 -34.29
N TYR A 26 22.45 -29.74 -34.88
CA TYR A 26 23.11 -29.02 -35.95
C TYR A 26 24.44 -28.40 -35.51
N ILE A 27 24.47 -27.75 -34.33
CA ILE A 27 25.69 -27.19 -33.76
C ILE A 27 26.70 -28.30 -33.45
N ARG A 28 26.26 -29.43 -32.89
CA ARG A 28 27.12 -30.59 -32.59
C ARG A 28 27.79 -31.18 -33.83
N VAL A 29 27.04 -31.36 -34.92
CA VAL A 29 27.57 -31.93 -36.17
C VAL A 29 28.52 -30.97 -36.89
N ASN A 30 28.33 -29.65 -36.74
CA ASN A 30 29.06 -28.64 -37.47
C ASN A 30 30.09 -27.86 -36.62
N GLN A 31 30.61 -28.46 -35.53
CA GLN A 31 31.59 -27.80 -34.65
C GLN A 31 32.89 -27.37 -35.35
N GLN A 32 33.29 -28.04 -36.44
CA GLN A 32 34.48 -27.71 -37.23
C GLN A 32 34.23 -26.61 -38.29
N SER A 33 32.97 -26.23 -38.50
CA SER A 33 32.60 -25.18 -39.45
C SER A 33 32.85 -23.79 -38.84
N GLN A 34 33.40 -22.87 -39.63
CA GLN A 34 33.59 -21.47 -39.22
C GLN A 34 32.24 -20.73 -39.15
N ILE A 35 31.47 -20.93 -38.09
CA ILE A 35 30.18 -20.28 -37.87
C ILE A 35 30.39 -18.99 -37.07
N ASN A 36 29.84 -17.88 -37.56
CA ASN A 36 29.82 -16.61 -36.82
C ASN A 36 28.62 -16.56 -35.86
N PHE A 37 28.77 -17.17 -34.68
CA PHE A 37 27.71 -17.20 -33.67
C PHE A 37 27.32 -15.81 -33.14
N SER A 38 28.26 -14.85 -33.13
CA SER A 38 27.98 -13.47 -32.72
C SER A 38 26.99 -12.79 -33.66
N GLN A 39 27.15 -12.97 -34.96
CA GLN A 39 26.22 -12.43 -35.96
C GLN A 39 24.87 -13.17 -35.93
N ALA A 40 24.90 -14.51 -35.82
CA ALA A 40 23.69 -15.32 -35.70
C ALA A 40 22.84 -14.88 -34.50
N LEU A 41 23.48 -14.63 -33.34
CA LEU A 41 22.80 -14.19 -32.13
C LEU A 41 22.02 -12.87 -32.36
N VAL A 42 22.65 -11.85 -32.95
CA VAL A 42 21.99 -10.56 -33.19
C VAL A 42 20.83 -10.69 -34.17
N GLU A 43 21.00 -11.48 -35.24
CA GLU A 43 19.95 -11.74 -36.23
C GLU A 43 18.77 -12.51 -35.62
N CYS A 44 19.01 -13.55 -34.82
CA CYS A 44 17.97 -14.30 -34.12
C CYS A 44 17.13 -13.38 -33.21
N ILE A 45 17.77 -12.55 -32.40
CA ILE A 45 17.08 -11.65 -31.46
C ILE A 45 16.16 -10.66 -32.17
N GLN A 46 16.36 -10.39 -33.46
CA GLN A 46 15.43 -9.56 -34.22
C GLN A 46 14.08 -10.25 -34.49
N TYR A 47 14.07 -11.56 -34.74
CA TYR A 47 12.90 -12.26 -35.31
C TYR A 47 12.27 -13.33 -34.41
N THR A 48 12.97 -13.80 -33.37
CA THR A 48 12.44 -14.81 -32.43
C THR A 48 11.24 -14.29 -31.61
N ARG A 49 10.49 -15.16 -30.93
CA ARG A 49 9.51 -14.74 -29.91
C ARG A 49 10.15 -14.78 -28.51
N ASP A 50 9.57 -14.08 -27.54
CA ASP A 50 9.98 -14.21 -26.13
C ASP A 50 9.22 -15.37 -25.49
N SER A 51 9.55 -16.61 -25.90
CA SER A 51 8.98 -17.85 -25.34
C SER A 51 10.09 -18.76 -24.84
N GLU A 52 9.74 -19.73 -24.00
CA GLU A 52 10.68 -20.67 -23.39
C GLU A 52 11.51 -21.44 -24.44
N ASP A 53 10.88 -21.93 -25.51
CA ASP A 53 11.56 -22.64 -26.59
C ASP A 53 12.64 -21.79 -27.29
N HIS A 54 12.32 -20.52 -27.57
CA HIS A 54 13.27 -19.59 -28.19
C HIS A 54 14.38 -19.21 -27.22
N LEU A 55 14.07 -19.08 -25.92
CA LEU A 55 15.05 -18.83 -24.88
C LEU A 55 16.06 -19.98 -24.77
N GLN A 56 15.59 -21.22 -24.82
CA GLN A 56 16.45 -22.41 -24.82
C GLN A 56 17.38 -22.43 -26.04
N CYS A 57 16.86 -22.11 -27.23
CA CYS A 57 17.69 -21.98 -28.43
C CYS A 57 18.77 -20.90 -28.28
N ILE A 58 18.41 -19.72 -27.75
CA ILE A 58 19.35 -18.64 -27.50
C ILE A 58 20.39 -19.05 -26.44
N GLN A 59 19.99 -19.73 -25.37
CA GLN A 59 20.92 -20.25 -24.34
C GLN A 59 21.93 -21.23 -24.93
N GLN A 60 21.55 -22.03 -25.94
CA GLN A 60 22.50 -22.91 -26.63
C GLN A 60 23.51 -22.16 -27.49
N ILE A 61 23.05 -21.12 -28.18
CA ILE A 61 23.94 -20.21 -28.92
C ILE A 61 24.92 -19.54 -27.93
N LEU A 62 24.43 -19.06 -26.79
CA LEU A 62 25.24 -18.39 -25.74
C LEU A 62 26.34 -19.27 -25.12
N LYS A 63 26.26 -20.61 -25.22
CA LYS A 63 27.32 -21.53 -24.77
C LYS A 63 28.52 -21.59 -25.73
N GLN A 64 28.40 -21.03 -26.93
CA GLN A 64 29.48 -21.01 -27.92
C GLN A 64 30.41 -19.82 -27.70
N GLN A 65 31.54 -19.79 -28.42
CA GLN A 65 32.44 -18.62 -28.41
C GLN A 65 31.78 -17.44 -29.14
N ILE A 66 31.25 -16.49 -28.37
CA ILE A 66 30.54 -15.31 -28.86
C ILE A 66 31.25 -14.04 -28.42
N ASP A 67 31.34 -13.08 -29.34
CA ASP A 67 31.65 -11.69 -29.03
C ASP A 67 30.35 -10.93 -28.75
N PHE A 68 30.08 -10.65 -27.47
CA PHE A 68 28.91 -9.90 -27.03
C PHE A 68 28.90 -8.44 -27.48
N ASN A 69 30.05 -7.92 -27.90
CA ASN A 69 30.20 -6.57 -28.44
C ASN A 69 30.02 -6.51 -29.96
N TYR A 70 29.74 -7.64 -30.63
CA TYR A 70 29.46 -7.68 -32.05
C TYR A 70 28.32 -6.72 -32.39
N LYS A 71 28.51 -5.96 -33.47
CA LYS A 71 27.56 -4.96 -33.95
C LYS A 71 27.03 -5.34 -35.32
N ASP A 72 25.72 -5.27 -35.49
CA ASP A 72 25.08 -5.38 -36.80
C ASP A 72 25.43 -4.16 -37.71
N ASN A 73 24.87 -4.16 -38.91
CA ASN A 73 25.03 -3.08 -39.88
C ASN A 73 24.55 -1.70 -39.37
N ASN A 74 23.69 -1.66 -38.35
CA ASN A 74 23.18 -0.45 -37.71
C ASN A 74 23.98 -0.06 -36.46
N GLY A 75 24.99 -0.85 -36.08
CA GLY A 75 25.76 -0.67 -34.86
C GLY A 75 25.11 -1.28 -33.62
N ASN A 76 24.01 -2.01 -33.74
CA ASN A 76 23.30 -2.60 -32.60
C ASN A 76 23.99 -3.88 -32.14
N THR A 77 24.18 -3.99 -30.82
CA THR A 77 24.59 -5.24 -30.17
C THR A 77 23.38 -6.13 -29.89
N ALA A 78 23.61 -7.38 -29.49
CA ALA A 78 22.57 -8.31 -29.06
C ALA A 78 21.68 -7.70 -27.95
N LEU A 79 22.29 -6.98 -27.00
CA LEU A 79 21.57 -6.30 -25.92
C LEU A 79 20.67 -5.17 -26.43
N ILE A 80 21.14 -4.37 -27.41
CA ILE A 80 20.33 -3.31 -28.04
C ILE A 80 19.15 -3.91 -28.79
N GLN A 81 19.36 -5.02 -29.51
CA GLN A 81 18.29 -5.66 -30.27
C GLN A 81 17.24 -6.30 -29.36
N ALA A 82 17.63 -6.86 -28.21
CA ALA A 82 16.70 -7.38 -27.21
C ALA A 82 15.83 -6.26 -26.61
N ALA A 83 16.45 -5.12 -26.28
CA ALA A 83 15.73 -3.94 -25.78
C ALA A 83 14.78 -3.34 -26.83
N ARG A 84 15.20 -3.29 -28.10
CA ARG A 84 14.38 -2.80 -29.23
C ARG A 84 13.16 -3.66 -29.49
N SER A 85 13.32 -4.98 -29.36
CA SER A 85 12.26 -5.95 -29.64
C SER A 85 11.39 -6.29 -28.42
N GLY A 86 11.64 -5.70 -27.24
CA GLY A 86 10.82 -5.93 -26.05
C GLY A 86 10.98 -7.30 -25.40
N LYS A 87 12.12 -8.00 -25.62
CA LYS A 87 12.31 -9.40 -25.17
C LYS A 87 13.05 -9.47 -23.83
N ILE A 88 12.30 -9.45 -22.73
CA ILE A 88 12.86 -9.38 -21.38
C ILE A 88 13.61 -10.66 -20.99
N SER A 89 13.10 -11.84 -21.36
CA SER A 89 13.71 -13.11 -20.95
C SER A 89 15.08 -13.29 -21.58
N ILE A 90 15.17 -12.96 -22.88
CA ILE A 90 16.43 -12.94 -23.63
C ILE A 90 17.40 -11.88 -23.08
N LEU A 91 16.90 -10.67 -22.77
CA LEU A 91 17.71 -9.59 -22.21
C LEU A 91 18.33 -9.98 -20.86
N ASN A 92 17.56 -10.61 -19.98
CA ASN A 92 18.03 -11.10 -18.67
C ASN A 92 19.13 -12.17 -18.81
N GLU A 93 19.06 -13.04 -19.81
CA GLU A 93 20.13 -14.01 -20.08
C GLU A 93 21.40 -13.33 -20.59
N ILE A 94 21.30 -12.41 -21.55
CA ILE A 94 22.47 -11.72 -22.14
C ILE A 94 23.21 -10.90 -21.07
N ILE A 95 22.49 -10.25 -20.16
CA ILE A 95 23.06 -9.42 -19.09
C ILE A 95 23.98 -10.22 -18.14
N LYS A 96 23.74 -11.53 -17.95
CA LYS A 96 24.57 -12.38 -17.07
C LYS A 96 26.02 -12.47 -17.55
N TYR A 97 26.24 -12.36 -18.86
CA TYR A 97 27.55 -12.49 -19.49
C TYR A 97 28.36 -11.16 -19.51
N LYS A 98 27.89 -10.13 -18.79
CA LYS A 98 28.59 -8.90 -18.37
C LYS A 98 29.63 -8.33 -19.35
N GLU A 99 29.21 -7.57 -20.36
CA GLU A 99 30.12 -6.65 -21.07
C GLU A 99 29.49 -5.29 -21.45
N LYS A 100 30.33 -4.39 -21.96
CA LYS A 100 30.15 -2.93 -22.08
C LYS A 100 28.81 -2.53 -22.72
N PHE A 101 28.15 -1.52 -22.12
CA PHE A 101 27.01 -0.84 -22.74
C PHE A 101 27.48 0.02 -23.91
N LEU A 102 27.58 -0.59 -25.09
CA LEU A 102 28.04 0.08 -26.30
C LEU A 102 26.95 0.91 -26.96
N ASN A 103 27.38 1.98 -27.64
CA ASN A 103 26.52 2.80 -28.48
C ASN A 103 26.37 2.21 -29.89
N ASN A 104 25.17 2.34 -30.46
CA ASN A 104 24.95 2.12 -31.89
C ASN A 104 25.40 3.31 -32.75
N LYS A 105 25.19 3.24 -34.07
CA LYS A 105 25.55 4.34 -35.00
C LYS A 105 24.80 5.65 -34.73
N GLN A 106 23.69 5.60 -33.99
CA GLN A 106 22.94 6.78 -33.54
C GLN A 106 23.38 7.28 -32.17
N PHE A 107 24.50 6.78 -31.63
CA PHE A 107 24.99 7.09 -30.29
C PHE A 107 24.02 6.73 -29.16
N LYS A 108 23.19 5.69 -29.34
CA LYS A 108 22.22 5.20 -28.34
C LYS A 108 22.67 3.89 -27.74
N ILE A 109 22.52 3.76 -26.40
CA ILE A 109 22.66 2.48 -25.68
C ILE A 109 21.33 1.72 -25.63
N ALA A 110 21.37 0.46 -25.17
CA ALA A 110 20.18 -0.38 -25.02
C ALA A 110 19.07 0.28 -24.17
N LEU A 111 19.44 0.97 -23.08
CA LEU A 111 18.49 1.69 -22.22
C LEU A 111 17.78 2.83 -22.96
N ASP A 112 18.49 3.56 -23.82
CA ASP A 112 17.91 4.64 -24.61
C ASP A 112 16.87 4.14 -25.61
N ILE A 113 17.13 2.96 -26.18
CA ILE A 113 16.22 2.31 -27.12
C ILE A 113 14.98 1.79 -26.39
N ALA A 114 15.15 1.21 -25.19
CA ALA A 114 14.02 0.78 -24.37
C ALA A 114 13.10 1.95 -24.00
N ILE A 115 13.66 3.11 -23.62
CA ILE A 115 12.89 4.32 -23.28
C ILE A 115 12.15 4.89 -24.49
N GLN A 116 12.76 4.82 -25.67
CA GLN A 116 12.19 5.30 -26.93
C GLN A 116 11.18 4.34 -27.57
N SER A 117 11.06 3.13 -27.03
CA SER A 117 10.08 2.16 -27.53
C SER A 117 8.67 2.65 -27.25
N GLU A 118 7.78 2.50 -28.22
CA GLU A 118 6.33 2.75 -28.05
C GLU A 118 5.64 1.63 -27.27
N GLN A 119 6.32 0.50 -27.07
CA GLN A 119 5.86 -0.63 -26.27
C GLN A 119 6.10 -0.34 -24.77
N ASP A 120 5.21 -0.80 -23.89
CA ASP A 120 5.34 -0.68 -22.42
C ASP A 120 6.43 -1.62 -21.88
N ASN A 121 7.69 -1.34 -22.23
CA ASN A 121 8.86 -2.14 -21.91
C ASN A 121 9.47 -1.73 -20.56
N TRP A 122 8.63 -1.44 -19.55
CA TRP A 122 9.11 -0.99 -18.24
C TRP A 122 10.08 -2.00 -17.62
N ASP A 123 9.77 -3.29 -17.68
CA ASP A 123 10.60 -4.33 -17.06
C ASP A 123 12.03 -4.33 -17.64
N ILE A 124 12.18 -4.06 -18.94
CA ILE A 124 13.48 -3.89 -19.59
C ILE A 124 14.18 -2.62 -19.10
N VAL A 125 13.45 -1.51 -19.00
CA VAL A 125 14.00 -0.24 -18.49
C VAL A 125 14.47 -0.40 -17.05
N GLU A 126 13.70 -1.08 -16.20
CA GLU A 126 14.03 -1.36 -14.81
C GLU A 126 15.29 -2.22 -14.69
N THR A 127 15.34 -3.35 -15.40
CA THR A 127 16.53 -4.22 -15.40
C THR A 127 17.78 -3.46 -15.88
N LEU A 128 17.68 -2.70 -16.98
CA LEU A 128 18.82 -1.95 -17.50
C LEU A 128 19.25 -0.82 -16.56
N LEU A 129 18.33 -0.14 -15.88
CA LEU A 129 18.66 0.89 -14.87
C LEU A 129 19.38 0.32 -13.64
N GLN A 130 19.08 -0.93 -13.26
CA GLN A 130 19.77 -1.61 -12.16
C GLN A 130 21.21 -1.99 -12.53
N VAL A 131 21.45 -2.41 -13.77
CA VAL A 131 22.74 -2.96 -14.20
C VAL A 131 23.72 -1.89 -14.70
N THR A 132 23.22 -0.81 -15.31
CA THR A 132 24.07 0.16 -16.02
C THR A 132 24.98 1.02 -15.13
N GLN A 133 24.72 1.16 -13.82
CA GLN A 133 25.40 2.13 -12.92
C GLN A 133 25.44 3.59 -13.45
N LEU A 134 24.80 3.89 -14.59
CA LEU A 134 24.81 5.19 -15.25
C LEU A 134 23.98 6.21 -14.45
N GLU A 135 24.28 7.50 -14.66
CA GLU A 135 23.55 8.60 -14.03
C GLU A 135 22.07 8.60 -14.45
N LYS A 136 21.24 8.01 -13.59
CA LYS A 136 19.77 7.91 -13.67
C LYS A 136 19.03 9.21 -14.03
N PRO A 137 19.48 10.41 -13.63
CA PRO A 137 18.84 11.69 -13.98
C PRO A 137 18.68 11.98 -15.47
N GLN A 138 19.68 11.65 -16.28
CA GLN A 138 19.72 12.03 -17.70
C GLN A 138 18.66 11.25 -18.50
N HIS A 139 18.39 10.01 -18.09
CA HIS A 139 17.40 9.13 -18.72
C HIS A 139 15.96 9.53 -18.39
N LEU A 140 15.70 10.14 -17.23
CA LEU A 140 14.41 10.74 -16.90
C LEU A 140 14.10 11.92 -17.83
N ILE A 141 15.05 12.84 -18.01
CA ILE A 141 14.84 14.00 -18.89
C ILE A 141 14.64 13.53 -20.34
N LYS A 142 15.37 12.50 -20.76
CA LYS A 142 15.23 11.90 -22.09
C LYS A 142 13.86 11.24 -22.30
N SER A 143 13.30 10.53 -21.32
CA SER A 143 11.96 9.94 -21.42
C SER A 143 10.87 11.01 -21.52
N LEU A 144 11.02 12.12 -20.78
CA LEU A 144 10.13 13.28 -20.88
C LEU A 144 10.17 13.94 -22.26
N ASN A 145 11.37 14.20 -22.80
CA ASN A 145 11.54 14.79 -24.14
C ASN A 145 10.97 13.91 -25.27
N LYS A 146 10.80 12.61 -25.02
CA LYS A 146 10.17 11.67 -25.95
C LYS A 146 8.68 11.46 -25.72
N GLY A 147 8.09 12.12 -24.72
CA GLY A 147 6.68 11.98 -24.39
C GLY A 147 6.32 10.63 -23.75
N ASN A 148 7.31 9.83 -23.34
CA ASN A 148 7.06 8.58 -22.64
C ASN A 148 6.83 8.85 -21.14
N PHE A 149 5.68 9.47 -20.85
CA PHE A 149 5.32 9.92 -19.50
C PHE A 149 5.10 8.74 -18.55
N LYS A 150 4.67 7.56 -19.04
CA LYS A 150 4.49 6.36 -18.21
C LYS A 150 5.83 5.88 -17.64
N THR A 151 6.84 5.73 -18.49
CA THR A 151 8.20 5.39 -18.05
C THR A 151 8.79 6.50 -17.19
N ALA A 152 8.59 7.77 -17.55
CA ALA A 152 9.06 8.89 -16.73
C ALA A 152 8.48 8.88 -15.31
N GLN A 153 7.18 8.63 -15.17
CA GLN A 153 6.51 8.52 -13.87
C GLN A 153 7.10 7.40 -13.01
N LYS A 154 7.27 6.20 -13.58
CA LYS A 154 7.87 5.06 -12.87
C LYS A 154 9.33 5.35 -12.46
N ILE A 155 10.11 6.03 -13.30
CA ILE A 155 11.48 6.48 -12.95
C ILE A 155 11.45 7.45 -11.75
N ILE A 156 10.53 8.43 -11.75
CA ILE A 156 10.37 9.41 -10.65
C ILE A 156 9.99 8.72 -9.33
N GLU A 157 9.07 7.75 -9.39
CA GLU A 157 8.59 7.03 -8.22
C GLU A 157 9.70 6.22 -7.53
N GLN A 158 10.53 5.53 -8.32
CA GLN A 158 11.58 4.64 -7.84
C GLN A 158 12.91 5.35 -7.54
N TYR A 159 13.33 6.32 -8.36
CA TYR A 159 14.68 6.87 -8.33
C TYR A 159 14.76 8.38 -8.08
N GLY A 160 13.62 9.09 -8.02
CA GLY A 160 13.58 10.54 -7.87
C GLY A 160 13.73 11.30 -9.19
N ALA A 161 13.90 12.62 -9.10
CA ALA A 161 13.90 13.55 -10.23
C ALA A 161 15.14 14.47 -10.29
N SER A 162 16.14 14.18 -9.45
CA SER A 162 17.33 15.01 -9.28
C SER A 162 18.21 14.99 -10.52
N GLY A 163 18.94 16.07 -10.77
CA GLY A 163 19.90 16.22 -11.88
C GLY A 163 19.43 17.14 -13.00
N GLN A 164 20.33 17.36 -13.96
CA GLN A 164 20.17 18.32 -15.06
C GLN A 164 20.67 17.72 -16.38
N ASP A 165 20.10 18.14 -17.50
CA ASP A 165 20.63 17.83 -18.82
C ASP A 165 21.79 18.78 -19.22
N GLU A 166 22.29 18.62 -20.45
CA GLU A 166 23.37 19.43 -21.01
C GLU A 166 23.03 20.93 -21.08
N ASN A 167 21.75 21.31 -21.09
CA ASN A 167 21.27 22.69 -21.07
C ASN A 167 21.04 23.23 -19.65
N GLY A 168 21.29 22.41 -18.63
CA GLY A 168 20.98 22.72 -17.24
C GLY A 168 19.49 22.59 -16.91
N ASP A 169 18.65 22.04 -17.79
CA ASP A 169 17.23 21.82 -17.50
C ASP A 169 17.10 20.66 -16.51
N THR A 170 16.31 20.86 -15.46
CA THR A 170 15.86 19.74 -14.59
C THR A 170 14.65 19.03 -15.22
N ALA A 171 14.30 17.85 -14.71
CA ALA A 171 13.06 17.17 -15.11
C ALA A 171 11.81 18.08 -14.95
N LEU A 172 11.81 18.97 -13.95
CA LEU A 172 10.73 19.93 -13.74
C LEU A 172 10.70 21.02 -14.82
N HIS A 173 11.84 21.48 -15.35
CA HIS A 173 11.86 22.43 -16.48
C HIS A 173 11.22 21.81 -17.72
N VAL A 174 11.61 20.57 -18.04
CA VAL A 174 11.09 19.86 -19.21
C VAL A 174 9.59 19.57 -19.05
N ALA A 175 9.17 19.07 -17.90
CA ALA A 175 7.75 18.81 -17.62
C ALA A 175 6.90 20.09 -17.68
N SER A 176 7.42 21.22 -17.18
CA SER A 176 6.74 22.52 -17.21
C SER A 176 6.58 23.06 -18.63
N ARG A 177 7.60 22.86 -19.47
CA ARG A 177 7.55 23.22 -20.90
C ARG A 177 6.55 22.36 -21.69
N LEU A 178 6.42 21.08 -21.32
CA LEU A 178 5.47 20.16 -21.95
C LEU A 178 4.03 20.32 -21.43
N GLY A 179 3.84 20.91 -20.24
CA GLY A 179 2.53 21.14 -19.63
C GLY A 179 1.86 19.89 -19.05
N ASN A 180 2.62 18.83 -18.78
CA ASN A 180 2.07 17.61 -18.22
C ASN A 180 1.88 17.74 -16.69
N LEU A 181 0.70 18.18 -16.28
CA LEU A 181 0.35 18.47 -14.89
C LEU A 181 0.54 17.27 -13.94
N GLN A 182 0.31 16.03 -14.42
CA GLN A 182 0.47 14.83 -13.61
C GLN A 182 1.95 14.58 -13.27
N ILE A 183 2.83 14.67 -14.28
CA ILE A 183 4.27 14.53 -14.09
C ILE A 183 4.82 15.65 -13.21
N ILE A 184 4.35 16.89 -13.41
CA ILE A 184 4.75 18.03 -12.57
C ILE A 184 4.43 17.76 -11.11
N LYS A 185 3.22 17.30 -10.78
CA LYS A 185 2.85 16.90 -9.41
C LYS A 185 3.75 15.79 -8.87
N SER A 186 4.01 14.75 -9.67
CA SER A 186 4.85 13.63 -9.25
C SER A 186 6.30 14.06 -8.96
N ILE A 187 6.87 14.95 -9.79
CA ILE A 187 8.21 15.51 -9.56
C ILE A 187 8.21 16.37 -8.29
N CYS A 188 7.24 17.28 -8.16
CA CYS A 188 7.12 18.17 -7.01
C CYS A 188 7.04 17.38 -5.70
N GLN A 189 6.24 16.32 -5.63
CA GLN A 189 6.10 15.50 -4.41
C GLN A 189 7.40 14.84 -3.93
N LYS A 190 8.33 14.59 -4.85
CA LYS A 190 9.60 13.90 -4.54
C LYS A 190 10.73 14.87 -4.26
N GLU A 191 10.82 16.00 -4.98
CA GLU A 191 11.98 16.90 -4.89
C GLU A 191 11.66 18.39 -5.08
N THR A 192 12.39 19.23 -4.34
CA THR A 192 12.29 20.71 -4.34
C THR A 192 13.14 21.36 -5.44
N LEU A 193 12.71 21.28 -6.70
CA LEU A 193 13.48 21.82 -7.84
C LEU A 193 12.97 23.18 -8.39
N PHE A 194 12.04 23.84 -7.68
CA PHE A 194 11.32 25.05 -8.14
C PHE A 194 12.20 26.26 -8.45
N LYS A 195 13.31 26.44 -7.72
CA LYS A 195 14.18 27.62 -7.82
C LYS A 195 15.45 27.38 -8.62
N LYS A 196 15.68 26.15 -9.09
CA LYS A 196 16.89 25.82 -9.82
C LYS A 196 16.81 26.46 -11.20
N LYS A 197 17.86 27.17 -11.60
CA LYS A 197 17.95 27.82 -12.90
C LYS A 197 18.68 26.93 -13.90
N ASN A 198 18.20 26.91 -15.13
CA ASN A 198 18.94 26.34 -16.25
C ASN A 198 20.04 27.31 -16.74
N GLN A 199 20.80 26.92 -17.77
CA GLN A 199 21.87 27.77 -18.33
C GLN A 199 21.37 29.08 -18.96
N GLN A 200 20.07 29.16 -19.28
CA GLN A 200 19.42 30.40 -19.73
C GLN A 200 18.94 31.29 -18.56
N ASN A 201 19.32 30.97 -17.32
CA ASN A 201 18.87 31.64 -16.10
C ASN A 201 17.35 31.58 -15.85
N LYS A 202 16.63 30.65 -16.49
CA LYS A 202 15.19 30.45 -16.33
C LYS A 202 14.91 29.37 -15.28
N THR A 203 13.86 29.56 -14.51
CA THR A 203 13.29 28.57 -13.57
C THR A 203 12.23 27.71 -14.27
N PRO A 204 11.78 26.59 -13.67
CA PRO A 204 10.64 25.81 -14.19
C PRO A 204 9.37 26.65 -14.38
N PHE A 205 9.15 27.64 -13.52
CA PHE A 205 8.04 28.58 -13.64
C PHE A 205 8.14 29.46 -14.91
N ASP A 206 9.36 29.91 -15.25
CA ASP A 206 9.60 30.77 -16.42
C ASP A 206 9.42 30.02 -17.74
N VAL A 207 9.70 28.72 -17.76
CA VAL A 207 9.58 27.87 -18.96
C VAL A 207 8.21 27.20 -19.10
N ALA A 208 7.28 27.43 -18.15
CA ALA A 208 5.95 26.85 -18.15
C ALA A 208 5.11 27.28 -19.38
N CYS A 209 4.48 26.31 -20.04
CA CYS A 209 3.78 26.55 -21.31
C CYS A 209 2.47 27.33 -21.20
N ASN A 210 1.79 27.29 -20.05
CA ASN A 210 0.49 27.95 -19.85
C ASN A 210 0.30 28.43 -18.39
N GLN A 211 -0.73 29.25 -18.17
CA GLN A 211 -1.08 29.80 -16.85
C GLN A 211 -1.45 28.71 -15.83
N GLU A 212 -2.10 27.64 -16.28
CA GLU A 212 -2.48 26.51 -15.41
C GLU A 212 -1.25 25.81 -14.81
N THR A 213 -0.22 25.58 -15.62
CA THR A 213 1.06 25.01 -15.19
C THR A 213 1.78 25.94 -14.22
N LYS A 214 1.74 27.26 -14.46
CA LYS A 214 2.32 28.26 -13.56
C LYS A 214 1.64 28.28 -12.20
N ILE A 215 0.31 28.25 -12.17
CA ILE A 215 -0.48 28.19 -10.93
C ILE A 215 -0.13 26.91 -10.15
N LEU A 216 -0.07 25.77 -10.84
CA LEU A 216 0.27 24.50 -10.20
C LEU A 216 1.68 24.52 -9.58
N ILE A 217 2.68 25.04 -10.29
CA ILE A 217 4.05 25.17 -9.78
C ILE A 217 4.09 26.07 -8.54
N GLN A 218 3.35 27.19 -8.53
CA GLN A 218 3.27 28.09 -7.37
C GLN A 218 2.55 27.47 -6.17
N GLN A 219 1.47 26.71 -6.40
CA GLN A 219 0.76 25.99 -5.34
C GLN A 219 1.64 24.94 -4.69
N GLU A 220 2.33 24.12 -5.50
CA GLU A 220 3.24 23.09 -5.01
C GLU A 220 4.49 23.70 -4.33
N GLU A 221 4.98 24.85 -4.81
CA GLU A 221 6.05 25.61 -4.13
C GLU A 221 5.61 26.06 -2.72
N GLY A 222 4.41 26.66 -2.59
CA GLY A 222 3.86 27.11 -1.31
C GLY A 222 3.65 25.98 -0.30
N LEU A 223 3.16 24.82 -0.76
CA LEU A 223 2.95 23.62 0.08
C LEU A 223 4.26 23.04 0.65
N GLN A 224 5.41 23.30 0.02
CA GLN A 224 6.71 22.77 0.47
C GLN A 224 7.51 23.75 1.34
N PHE A 225 7.27 25.05 1.26
CA PHE A 225 7.86 26.02 2.21
C PHE A 225 7.40 25.83 3.66
N HIS A 226 6.28 25.13 3.87
CA HIS A 226 5.80 24.74 5.20
C HIS A 226 6.43 23.45 5.77
N LYS A 227 7.32 22.77 5.01
CA LYS A 227 8.03 21.53 5.44
C LYS A 227 9.48 21.74 5.89
N SER A 228 9.99 22.97 5.99
CA SER A 228 11.33 23.27 6.55
C SER A 228 11.23 23.92 7.93
N PRO A 229 11.94 23.44 8.98
CA PRO A 229 11.98 24.13 10.25
C PRO A 229 12.92 25.33 10.16
N ASN A 230 12.46 26.47 10.66
CA ASN A 230 13.15 27.76 10.80
C ASN A 230 13.23 28.66 9.56
N ARG A 231 12.29 29.61 9.47
CA ARG A 231 12.56 31.06 9.61
C ARG A 231 11.24 31.84 9.63
N LYS A 232 10.84 32.32 10.81
CA LYS A 232 9.85 33.39 10.96
C LYS A 232 10.56 34.75 10.90
N ARG A 233 9.85 35.72 10.31
CA ARG A 233 10.05 37.18 10.28
C ARG A 233 10.98 37.72 9.18
N LYS A 234 10.35 38.25 8.13
CA LYS A 234 10.27 39.71 7.87
C LYS A 234 9.52 39.95 6.55
N GLN A 235 8.28 40.43 6.64
CA GLN A 235 7.67 41.49 5.81
C GLN A 235 6.15 41.50 6.05
N GLU A 236 5.77 41.95 7.24
CA GLU A 236 4.62 42.85 7.37
C GLU A 236 5.27 44.22 7.54
N ASP A 237 5.15 45.02 6.49
CA ASP A 237 5.29 46.48 6.40
C ASP A 237 5.66 46.79 4.95
N LEU A 238 4.89 47.69 4.32
CA LEU A 238 4.82 48.03 2.88
C LEU A 238 3.85 47.06 2.15
N ILE A 239 2.63 47.41 1.75
CA ILE A 239 2.15 48.66 1.16
C ILE A 239 0.64 48.78 1.45
N GLU A 240 0.25 49.66 2.36
CA GLU A 240 -0.94 50.49 2.16
C GLU A 240 -0.56 51.60 1.16
N ASN A 241 -1.52 51.98 0.32
CA ASN A 241 -1.44 52.99 -0.76
C ASN A 241 -0.99 52.46 -2.14
N ASN A 242 -1.96 51.97 -2.92
CA ASN A 242 -2.43 52.80 -4.04
C ASN A 242 -3.83 52.39 -4.49
N GLN A 243 -4.71 53.40 -4.44
CA GLN A 243 -6.05 53.41 -5.00
C GLN A 243 -6.02 53.42 -6.54
N ASN A 244 -7.16 53.04 -7.11
CA ASN A 244 -7.65 53.32 -8.46
C ASN A 244 -7.08 52.47 -9.62
N SER A 245 -7.84 51.47 -10.06
CA SER A 245 -8.89 51.65 -11.10
C SER A 245 -9.23 50.32 -11.79
N GLN A 246 -10.50 49.90 -11.71
CA GLN A 246 -11.40 49.52 -12.82
C GLN A 246 -12.51 48.57 -12.35
N LYS A 247 -13.74 49.02 -12.63
CA LYS A 247 -15.04 48.44 -12.32
C LYS A 247 -15.46 47.41 -13.37
N SER A 248 -16.26 46.43 -12.96
CA SER A 248 -17.52 45.99 -13.62
C SER A 248 -18.15 44.84 -12.80
N THR A 249 -19.12 45.12 -11.93
CA THR A 249 -20.60 45.00 -12.14
C THR A 249 -21.10 43.58 -12.40
N ASN A 250 -21.63 42.91 -11.35
CA ASN A 250 -22.77 41.96 -11.39
C ASN A 250 -23.07 41.37 -9.99
N TYR A 251 -23.45 42.22 -9.02
CA TYR A 251 -23.85 41.72 -7.69
C TYR A 251 -25.08 42.42 -7.07
N GLU A 252 -25.79 43.25 -7.83
CA GLU A 252 -26.95 43.99 -7.30
C GLU A 252 -28.31 43.52 -7.85
N GLU A 253 -28.36 42.62 -8.84
CA GLU A 253 -29.65 42.06 -9.32
C GLU A 253 -30.16 40.86 -8.50
N PHE A 254 -29.34 40.24 -7.65
CA PHE A 254 -29.73 39.03 -6.92
C PHE A 254 -30.46 39.29 -5.59
N ASN A 255 -30.32 40.50 -5.03
CA ASN A 255 -30.85 40.82 -3.70
C ASN A 255 -32.29 41.39 -3.70
N GLU A 256 -32.83 41.81 -4.84
CA GLU A 256 -34.22 42.28 -4.94
C GLU A 256 -35.25 41.14 -5.05
N ILE A 257 -34.85 39.95 -5.51
CA ILE A 257 -35.74 38.79 -5.65
C ILE A 257 -35.96 38.12 -4.28
N PHE A 258 -34.93 38.08 -3.44
CA PHE A 258 -34.98 37.39 -2.15
C PHE A 258 -35.88 38.11 -1.12
N GLN A 259 -35.96 39.45 -1.17
CA GLN A 259 -36.81 40.22 -0.25
C GLN A 259 -38.32 40.20 -0.60
N LYS A 260 -38.70 39.79 -1.81
CA LYS A 260 -40.11 39.64 -2.20
C LYS A 260 -40.71 38.31 -1.76
N ILE A 261 -39.90 37.27 -1.57
CA ILE A 261 -40.37 35.93 -1.18
C ILE A 261 -40.69 35.85 0.33
N SER A 262 -39.97 36.60 1.17
CA SER A 262 -40.17 36.58 2.63
C SER A 262 -41.45 37.27 3.12
N LYS A 263 -42.20 37.97 2.27
CA LYS A 263 -43.44 38.67 2.65
C LYS A 263 -44.73 37.87 2.40
N VAL A 264 -44.64 36.66 1.82
CA VAL A 264 -45.83 35.86 1.47
C VAL A 264 -46.19 34.82 2.55
N PHE A 265 -45.28 34.44 3.45
CA PHE A 265 -45.49 33.32 4.37
C PHE A 265 -45.98 33.66 5.79
N ASN A 266 -46.14 34.95 6.12
CA ASN A 266 -46.65 35.37 7.44
C ASN A 266 -48.00 36.06 7.28
N ASN A 267 -49.10 35.31 7.19
CA ASN A 267 -50.44 35.76 7.59
C ASN A 267 -51.45 34.60 7.63
N GLN A 268 -52.34 34.65 8.64
CA GLN A 268 -53.45 33.73 9.02
C GLN A 268 -52.98 32.59 9.96
N GLY A 269 -53.23 32.54 11.29
CA GLY A 269 -54.37 32.99 12.14
C GLY A 269 -55.47 31.91 12.16
N THR A 270 -56.12 31.42 13.23
CA THR A 270 -56.22 31.67 14.69
C THR A 270 -57.26 30.67 15.27
N GLN A 271 -57.05 30.20 16.51
CA GLN A 271 -58.02 29.82 17.58
C GLN A 271 -59.11 28.73 17.39
N THR A 272 -59.18 27.77 18.34
CA THR A 272 -60.26 27.65 19.39
C THR A 272 -60.07 26.43 20.32
N GLU A 273 -60.63 26.55 21.54
CA GLU A 273 -60.42 25.78 22.79
C GLU A 273 -61.39 24.58 22.98
N ASN A 274 -60.98 23.52 23.72
CA ASN A 274 -61.52 23.10 25.05
C ASN A 274 -61.42 21.59 25.40
N LYS A 275 -60.92 21.35 26.64
CA LYS A 275 -61.30 20.36 27.69
C LYS A 275 -60.91 18.85 27.65
N GLU A 276 -60.00 18.56 28.59
CA GLU A 276 -60.01 17.53 29.67
C GLU A 276 -59.73 16.02 29.45
N LYS A 277 -58.61 15.60 30.10
CA LYS A 277 -58.35 14.43 30.98
C LYS A 277 -57.78 13.10 30.42
N LYS A 278 -56.58 12.78 30.97
CA LYS A 278 -56.02 11.47 31.41
C LYS A 278 -55.80 10.41 30.30
N ASP A 279 -54.67 9.71 30.14
CA ASP A 279 -53.57 9.25 31.01
C ASP A 279 -52.31 8.97 30.14
N SER A 280 -51.13 8.91 30.79
CA SER A 280 -49.95 8.07 30.47
C SER A 280 -49.24 8.10 29.10
N GLU A 281 -47.90 8.04 29.19
CA GLU A 281 -46.89 7.78 28.14
C GLU A 281 -46.35 8.97 27.34
N SER A 282 -45.15 9.40 27.73
CA SER A 282 -44.31 10.38 27.03
C SER A 282 -43.78 9.78 25.72
N GLN A 283 -44.52 10.04 24.64
CA GLN A 283 -44.08 9.89 23.25
C GLN A 283 -43.25 11.10 22.80
N ILE A 284 -42.22 10.81 22.02
CA ILE A 284 -41.35 11.73 21.29
C ILE A 284 -42.19 12.41 20.18
N PRO A 285 -42.11 13.74 19.94
CA PRO A 285 -42.85 14.36 18.85
C PRO A 285 -42.22 14.05 17.48
N GLU A 286 -43.06 13.51 16.60
CA GLU A 286 -42.87 13.39 15.16
C GLU A 286 -42.72 14.76 14.50
N HIS A 287 -41.74 14.90 13.60
CA HIS A 287 -41.70 15.95 12.59
C HIS A 287 -42.09 15.35 11.23
N ASN A 288 -43.18 15.84 10.66
CA ASN A 288 -43.66 15.63 9.29
C ASN A 288 -43.88 17.05 8.74
N TYR A 289 -43.46 17.50 7.56
CA TYR A 289 -43.39 16.86 6.25
C TYR A 289 -42.30 17.50 5.37
N LEU A 290 -41.40 16.68 4.81
CA LEU A 290 -40.77 16.90 3.50
C LEU A 290 -41.54 16.01 2.52
N ASN A 291 -42.07 16.58 1.43
CA ASN A 291 -42.80 15.94 0.32
C ASN A 291 -42.94 14.41 0.37
N GLN A 292 -43.92 13.90 1.12
CA GLN A 292 -44.19 12.46 1.22
C GLN A 292 -44.54 11.77 -0.12
N PRO A 293 -45.23 12.37 -1.11
CA PRO A 293 -45.53 11.64 -2.36
C PRO A 293 -44.27 11.27 -3.16
N PHE A 294 -43.23 12.11 -3.12
CA PHE A 294 -41.97 11.85 -3.82
C PHE A 294 -41.12 10.81 -3.08
N TYR A 295 -41.06 10.88 -1.75
CA TYR A 295 -40.35 9.90 -0.93
C TYR A 295 -41.07 8.56 -0.85
N ASP A 296 -42.40 8.52 -0.81
CA ASP A 296 -43.18 7.28 -0.84
C ASP A 296 -43.13 6.62 -2.22
N GLN A 297 -43.05 7.40 -3.30
CA GLN A 297 -42.81 6.87 -4.63
C GLN A 297 -41.36 6.40 -4.80
N LEU A 298 -40.38 7.12 -4.26
CA LEU A 298 -38.98 6.67 -4.24
C LEU A 298 -38.80 5.43 -3.36
N ILE A 299 -39.44 5.36 -2.18
CA ILE A 299 -39.42 4.21 -1.28
C ILE A 299 -40.19 3.04 -1.90
N SER A 300 -41.34 3.27 -2.54
CA SER A 300 -42.09 2.24 -3.28
C SER A 300 -41.28 1.70 -4.45
N ASP A 301 -40.69 2.56 -5.27
CA ASP A 301 -39.88 2.16 -6.43
C ASP A 301 -38.58 1.48 -5.97
N THR A 302 -37.98 1.91 -4.86
CA THR A 302 -36.80 1.27 -4.27
C THR A 302 -37.16 -0.08 -3.62
N LEU A 303 -38.31 -0.19 -2.94
CA LEU A 303 -38.80 -1.44 -2.32
C LEU A 303 -39.25 -2.48 -3.36
N VAL A 304 -39.88 -2.03 -4.46
CA VAL A 304 -40.28 -2.88 -5.60
C VAL A 304 -39.04 -3.39 -6.34
N THR A 305 -38.00 -2.55 -6.50
CA THR A 305 -36.73 -2.96 -7.13
C THR A 305 -35.87 -3.82 -6.19
N LEU A 306 -35.90 -3.60 -4.87
CA LEU A 306 -35.21 -4.43 -3.86
C LEU A 306 -35.87 -5.80 -3.64
N HIS A 307 -37.18 -5.95 -3.90
CA HIS A 307 -37.87 -7.23 -3.68
C HIS A 307 -37.53 -8.29 -4.73
N GLN A 308 -37.02 -7.92 -5.91
CA GLN A 308 -36.81 -8.86 -7.02
C GLN A 308 -35.41 -9.49 -7.06
N HIS A 309 -34.48 -9.05 -6.18
CA HIS A 309 -33.11 -9.60 -6.06
C HIS A 309 -32.74 -10.15 -4.67
N LYS A 310 -33.74 -10.46 -3.81
CA LYS A 310 -33.49 -10.95 -2.45
C LYS A 310 -32.91 -12.38 -2.43
N THR A 311 -31.57 -12.48 -2.53
CA THR A 311 -30.90 -13.07 -1.37
C THR A 311 -30.94 -12.00 -0.29
N LEU A 312 -31.50 -12.32 0.88
CA LEU A 312 -31.66 -11.34 1.95
C LEU A 312 -30.26 -10.89 2.37
N PHE A 313 -30.03 -9.59 2.59
CA PHE A 313 -28.75 -9.09 3.11
C PHE A 313 -28.27 -9.90 4.33
N ASP A 314 -29.21 -10.36 5.16
CA ASP A 314 -28.96 -11.27 6.28
C ASP A 314 -28.29 -12.59 5.87
N ASP A 315 -28.57 -13.15 4.69
CA ASP A 315 -27.91 -14.36 4.18
C ASP A 315 -26.43 -14.10 3.88
N ILE A 316 -26.09 -12.91 3.37
CA ILE A 316 -24.70 -12.51 3.12
C ILE A 316 -23.96 -12.40 4.46
N ILE A 317 -24.58 -11.77 5.45
CA ILE A 317 -24.00 -11.63 6.80
C ILE A 317 -23.82 -12.99 7.46
N LYS A 318 -24.78 -13.91 7.33
CA LYS A 318 -24.67 -15.29 7.82
C LYS A 318 -23.56 -16.07 7.16
N GLN A 319 -23.43 -15.96 5.83
CA GLN A 319 -22.34 -16.59 5.10
C GLN A 319 -20.98 -16.01 5.54
N LEU A 320 -20.87 -14.70 5.65
CA LEU A 320 -19.65 -14.04 6.11
C LEU A 320 -19.28 -14.49 7.53
N SER A 321 -20.26 -14.59 8.43
CA SER A 321 -20.07 -15.12 9.78
C SER A 321 -19.57 -16.56 9.77
N PHE A 322 -20.15 -17.42 8.92
CA PHE A 322 -19.69 -18.80 8.73
C PHE A 322 -18.25 -18.87 8.22
N GLU A 323 -17.90 -18.05 7.22
CA GLU A 323 -16.55 -17.99 6.66
C GLU A 323 -15.51 -17.52 7.70
N ILE A 324 -15.81 -16.48 8.49
CA ILE A 324 -14.91 -15.97 9.54
C ILE A 324 -14.68 -17.02 10.64
N ASN A 325 -15.76 -17.68 11.08
CA ASN A 325 -15.66 -18.71 12.13
C ASN A 325 -14.87 -19.93 11.63
N THR A 326 -15.13 -20.37 10.40
CA THR A 326 -14.40 -21.50 9.79
C THR A 326 -12.91 -21.17 9.62
N PHE A 327 -12.58 -19.96 9.14
CA PHE A 327 -11.20 -19.50 9.05
C PHE A 327 -10.51 -19.51 10.41
N SER A 328 -11.16 -18.95 11.44
CA SER A 328 -10.61 -18.85 12.78
C SER A 328 -10.39 -20.22 13.42
N GLN A 329 -11.31 -21.17 13.21
CA GLN A 329 -11.18 -22.55 13.70
C GLN A 329 -10.01 -23.29 13.03
N GLU A 330 -9.90 -23.22 11.70
CA GLU A 330 -8.82 -23.88 10.95
C GLU A 330 -7.45 -23.29 11.31
N LEU A 331 -7.35 -21.96 11.40
CA LEU A 331 -6.12 -21.29 11.83
C LEU A 331 -5.73 -21.75 13.24
N ASN A 332 -6.68 -21.78 14.18
CA ASN A 332 -6.40 -22.24 15.55
C ASN A 332 -5.87 -23.68 15.56
N LYS A 333 -6.45 -24.60 14.78
CA LYS A 333 -5.97 -25.98 14.68
C LYS A 333 -4.51 -26.03 14.23
N GLN A 334 -4.15 -25.30 13.19
CA GLN A 334 -2.77 -25.26 12.67
C GLN A 334 -1.80 -24.58 13.65
N LEU A 335 -2.25 -23.59 14.42
CA LEU A 335 -1.45 -22.97 15.47
C LEU A 335 -1.21 -23.91 16.65
N GLU A 336 -2.17 -24.74 17.01
CA GLU A 336 -2.00 -25.81 18.01
C GLU A 336 -0.93 -26.82 17.56
N GLU A 337 -0.88 -27.17 16.28
CA GLU A 337 0.14 -28.06 15.71
C GLU A 337 1.55 -27.43 15.76
N GLN A 338 1.67 -26.10 15.63
CA GLN A 338 2.96 -25.39 15.72
C GLN A 338 3.44 -25.12 17.15
N ARG A 339 2.52 -25.18 18.13
CA ARG A 339 2.79 -24.82 19.53
C ARG A 339 3.98 -25.58 20.16
N PRO A 340 4.17 -26.90 19.96
CA PRO A 340 5.32 -27.61 20.51
C PRO A 340 6.66 -27.07 19.99
N ILE A 341 6.73 -26.70 18.72
CA ILE A 341 7.94 -26.15 18.10
C ILE A 341 8.26 -24.77 18.68
N ILE A 342 7.24 -23.92 18.87
CA ILE A 342 7.40 -22.60 19.49
C ILE A 342 7.94 -22.75 20.92
N TYR A 343 7.40 -23.66 21.73
CA TYR A 343 7.90 -23.90 23.09
C TYR A 343 9.33 -24.45 23.08
N LYS A 344 9.66 -25.33 22.13
CA LYS A 344 11.03 -25.83 22.00
C LYS A 344 12.03 -24.72 21.64
N ILE A 345 11.65 -23.80 20.75
CA ILE A 345 12.44 -22.61 20.42
C ILE A 345 12.65 -21.75 21.67
N VAL A 346 11.59 -21.44 22.42
CA VAL A 346 11.68 -20.62 23.64
C VAL A 346 12.59 -21.29 24.68
N GLN A 347 12.52 -22.62 24.82
CA GLN A 347 13.41 -23.38 25.70
C GLN A 347 14.88 -23.27 25.27
N ILE A 348 15.18 -23.44 23.97
CA ILE A 348 16.55 -23.30 23.44
C ILE A 348 17.08 -21.88 23.68
N VAL A 349 16.23 -20.87 23.46
CA VAL A 349 16.59 -19.47 23.73
C VAL A 349 16.89 -19.28 25.21
N ASP A 350 16.07 -19.82 26.11
CA ASP A 350 16.32 -19.76 27.56
C ASP A 350 17.64 -20.44 27.92
N GLU A 351 17.89 -21.67 27.47
CA GLU A 351 19.14 -22.41 27.74
C GLU A 351 20.40 -21.63 27.30
N ILE A 352 20.38 -21.06 26.09
CA ILE A 352 21.50 -20.26 25.56
C ILE A 352 21.66 -18.97 26.37
N VAL A 353 20.57 -18.27 26.67
CA VAL A 353 20.63 -17.01 27.42
C VAL A 353 21.09 -17.26 28.87
N GLN A 354 20.67 -18.34 29.51
CA GLN A 354 21.14 -18.75 30.84
C GLN A 354 22.64 -19.04 30.87
N SER A 355 23.22 -19.53 29.77
CA SER A 355 24.67 -19.75 29.66
C SER A 355 25.49 -18.44 29.70
N VAL A 356 24.88 -17.31 29.30
CA VAL A 356 25.50 -15.98 29.33
C VAL A 356 25.13 -15.23 30.61
N TYR A 357 23.86 -15.31 31.02
CA TYR A 357 23.27 -14.55 32.11
C TYR A 357 22.39 -15.45 32.99
N THR A 358 22.99 -16.04 34.04
CA THR A 358 22.36 -17.03 34.93
C THR A 358 21.18 -16.51 35.79
N LYS A 359 21.00 -15.19 35.87
CA LYS A 359 19.89 -14.54 36.59
C LYS A 359 18.82 -13.98 35.64
N SER A 360 18.94 -14.25 34.35
CA SER A 360 17.98 -13.79 33.36
C SER A 360 16.71 -14.64 33.37
N ARG A 361 15.64 -14.14 32.78
CA ARG A 361 14.42 -14.89 32.53
C ARG A 361 13.92 -14.62 31.13
N VAL A 362 13.50 -15.66 30.43
CA VAL A 362 12.98 -15.56 29.06
C VAL A 362 11.46 -15.67 29.06
N PHE A 363 10.78 -14.74 28.42
CA PHE A 363 9.33 -14.74 28.31
C PHE A 363 8.87 -14.54 26.87
N LEU A 364 7.92 -15.34 26.44
CA LEU A 364 7.13 -15.08 25.23
C LEU A 364 6.20 -13.89 25.48
N TYR A 365 6.09 -13.00 24.49
CA TYR A 365 5.08 -11.95 24.48
C TYR A 365 4.48 -11.81 23.08
N GLY A 366 3.72 -10.75 22.84
CA GLY A 366 3.19 -10.43 21.52
C GLY A 366 2.12 -11.41 21.08
N SER A 367 2.04 -11.62 19.76
CA SER A 367 0.89 -12.31 19.16
C SER A 367 0.85 -13.81 19.42
N CYS A 368 2.01 -14.46 19.58
CA CYS A 368 2.10 -15.88 19.94
C CYS A 368 1.64 -16.13 21.38
N GLN A 369 2.00 -15.25 22.32
CA GLN A 369 1.53 -15.36 23.72
C GLN A 369 0.02 -15.17 23.84
N THR A 370 -0.57 -14.26 23.05
CA THR A 370 -2.01 -13.97 23.11
C THR A 370 -2.85 -14.95 22.30
N GLY A 371 -2.24 -15.78 21.44
CA GLY A 371 -2.96 -16.61 20.46
C GLY A 371 -3.64 -15.80 19.35
N LEU A 372 -3.14 -14.58 19.07
CA LEU A 372 -3.65 -13.68 18.03
C LEU A 372 -2.72 -13.63 16.82
N ASN A 373 -1.82 -14.61 16.68
CA ASN A 373 -0.85 -14.71 15.61
C ASN A 373 -1.43 -15.35 14.34
N LEU A 374 -0.81 -15.04 13.19
CA LEU A 374 -0.94 -15.81 11.96
C LEU A 374 0.17 -16.88 11.92
N LEU A 375 0.08 -17.85 11.00
CA LEU A 375 1.03 -18.98 10.89
C LEU A 375 2.49 -18.54 10.69
N ASP A 376 2.68 -17.43 10.01
CA ASP A 376 3.98 -16.85 9.64
C ASP A 376 4.31 -15.59 10.46
N SER A 377 3.68 -15.42 11.63
CA SER A 377 4.06 -14.35 12.55
C SER A 377 5.38 -14.67 13.26
N ASP A 378 6.15 -13.61 13.50
CA ASP A 378 7.38 -13.67 14.28
C ASP A 378 7.10 -14.08 15.72
N ILE A 379 8.07 -14.77 16.34
CA ILE A 379 8.04 -15.15 17.74
C ILE A 379 8.72 -14.04 18.55
N ASP A 380 7.92 -13.30 19.30
CA ASP A 380 8.37 -12.19 20.14
C ASP A 380 8.83 -12.68 21.52
N ILE A 381 10.12 -12.50 21.83
CA ILE A 381 10.73 -12.92 23.11
C ILE A 381 11.36 -11.73 23.83
N VAL A 382 11.12 -11.64 25.13
CA VAL A 382 11.82 -10.69 26.00
C VAL A 382 12.70 -11.42 27.00
N ILE A 383 13.93 -10.94 27.13
CA ILE A 383 14.88 -11.36 28.15
C ILE A 383 14.85 -10.32 29.25
N GLU A 384 14.40 -10.74 30.43
CA GLU A 384 14.46 -9.92 31.63
C GLU A 384 15.80 -10.12 32.33
N THR A 385 16.61 -9.07 32.41
CA THR A 385 17.93 -9.10 33.05
C THR A 385 18.35 -7.69 33.49
N ASN A 386 19.11 -7.58 34.57
CA ASN A 386 19.62 -6.29 35.07
C ASN A 386 20.74 -5.69 34.22
N GLU A 387 21.22 -6.44 33.23
CA GLU A 387 22.33 -6.09 32.36
C GLU A 387 21.99 -4.97 31.37
N GLN A 388 23.01 -4.38 30.75
CA GLN A 388 22.83 -3.30 29.77
C GLN A 388 22.30 -3.83 28.43
N GLU A 389 21.13 -3.33 27.98
CA GLU A 389 20.38 -3.83 26.81
C GLU A 389 21.25 -4.04 25.55
N ARG A 390 21.91 -2.99 25.04
CA ARG A 390 22.66 -3.07 23.78
C ARG A 390 23.82 -4.07 23.83
N ILE A 391 24.62 -4.00 24.89
CA ILE A 391 25.78 -4.90 25.07
C ILE A 391 25.31 -6.35 25.18
N SER A 392 24.23 -6.57 25.91
CA SER A 392 23.65 -7.90 26.07
C SER A 392 23.11 -8.47 24.77
N LEU A 393 22.47 -7.67 23.91
CA LEU A 393 22.01 -8.12 22.60
C LEU A 393 23.17 -8.65 21.73
N TYR A 394 24.29 -7.93 21.67
CA TYR A 394 25.46 -8.40 20.92
C TYR A 394 26.08 -9.66 21.51
N LYS A 395 26.24 -9.73 22.83
CA LYS A 395 26.80 -10.93 23.50
C LYS A 395 25.95 -12.18 23.24
N ILE A 396 24.62 -12.03 23.34
CA ILE A 396 23.68 -13.11 23.08
C ILE A 396 23.69 -13.48 21.58
N ALA A 397 23.76 -12.50 20.68
CA ALA A 397 23.84 -12.75 19.25
C ALA A 397 25.06 -13.61 18.86
N GLU A 398 26.22 -13.38 19.48
CA GLU A 398 27.42 -14.21 19.24
C GLU A 398 27.21 -15.68 19.65
N GLN A 399 26.46 -15.95 20.73
CA GLN A 399 26.13 -17.33 21.12
C GLN A 399 25.15 -18.02 20.17
N PHE A 400 24.28 -17.26 19.50
CA PHE A 400 23.38 -17.81 18.50
C PHE A 400 24.07 -18.04 17.15
N LYS A 401 25.05 -17.21 16.77
CA LYS A 401 25.81 -17.37 15.51
C LYS A 401 26.59 -18.68 15.42
N ILE A 402 26.99 -19.25 16.56
CA ILE A 402 27.72 -20.52 16.60
C ILE A 402 26.80 -21.75 16.52
N GLN A 403 25.48 -21.57 16.57
CA GLN A 403 24.52 -22.66 16.51
C GLN A 403 24.24 -23.06 15.07
N GLY A 404 24.45 -24.34 14.72
CA GLY A 404 24.24 -24.84 13.35
C GLY A 404 22.78 -24.84 12.87
N PHE A 405 21.82 -24.61 13.76
CA PHE A 405 20.39 -24.56 13.45
C PHE A 405 19.84 -23.13 13.36
N ILE A 406 20.71 -22.12 13.29
CA ILE A 406 20.34 -20.70 13.14
C ILE A 406 20.95 -20.17 11.84
N ASN A 407 20.10 -19.65 10.95
CA ASN A 407 20.50 -19.27 9.60
C ASN A 407 20.96 -17.81 9.50
N ASP A 408 20.25 -16.89 10.16
CA ASP A 408 20.53 -15.44 10.12
C ASP A 408 20.39 -14.85 11.53
N VAL A 409 21.29 -13.94 11.89
CA VAL A 409 21.36 -13.29 13.19
C VAL A 409 21.77 -11.82 13.00
N LYS A 410 20.86 -10.91 13.33
CA LYS A 410 21.05 -9.46 13.12
C LYS A 410 20.56 -8.64 14.31
N VAL A 411 21.44 -7.79 14.84
CA VAL A 411 21.07 -6.79 15.86
C VAL A 411 20.64 -5.49 15.17
N ILE A 412 19.47 -4.97 15.54
CA ILE A 412 18.94 -3.68 15.11
C ILE A 412 18.95 -2.73 16.32
N GLU A 413 19.99 -1.91 16.43
CA GLU A 413 20.21 -1.04 17.60
C GLU A 413 19.54 0.35 17.51
N ASN A 414 19.24 0.81 16.30
CA ASN A 414 18.73 2.17 16.04
C ASN A 414 17.20 2.28 16.14
N ALA A 415 16.51 1.19 16.45
CA ALA A 415 15.06 1.21 16.69
C ALA A 415 14.72 1.80 18.06
N LYS A 416 13.48 2.28 18.25
CA LYS A 416 12.97 2.80 19.54
C LYS A 416 13.19 1.80 20.68
N LYS A 417 13.09 0.50 20.38
CA LYS A 417 13.55 -0.61 21.23
C LYS A 417 14.54 -1.44 20.44
N PRO A 418 15.82 -1.51 20.86
CA PRO A 418 16.79 -2.39 20.23
C PRO A 418 16.31 -3.85 20.21
N VAL A 419 16.48 -4.53 19.08
CA VAL A 419 15.97 -5.89 18.87
C VAL A 419 17.02 -6.75 18.16
N LEU A 420 17.17 -7.99 18.61
CA LEU A 420 17.91 -9.04 17.93
C LEU A 420 16.92 -9.86 17.08
N LYS A 421 17.09 -9.81 15.77
CA LYS A 421 16.32 -10.61 14.81
C LYS A 421 17.12 -11.85 14.43
N MET A 422 16.47 -13.00 14.40
CA MET A 422 17.09 -14.23 13.91
C MET A 422 16.09 -15.17 13.24
N GLN A 423 16.60 -16.12 12.48
CA GLN A 423 15.81 -17.16 11.82
C GLN A 423 16.36 -18.55 12.15
N PHE A 424 15.50 -19.43 12.65
CA PHE A 424 15.86 -20.84 12.85
C PHE A 424 15.83 -21.61 11.54
N SER A 425 16.50 -22.76 11.51
CA SER A 425 16.56 -23.64 10.34
C SER A 425 15.21 -24.29 9.98
N GLN A 426 15.19 -25.03 8.88
CA GLN A 426 14.01 -25.73 8.38
C GLN A 426 13.46 -26.77 9.39
N GLU A 427 14.31 -27.34 10.24
CA GLU A 427 13.91 -28.22 11.35
C GLU A 427 12.88 -27.56 12.26
N PHE A 428 13.00 -26.24 12.44
CA PHE A 428 12.09 -25.41 13.23
C PHE A 428 11.17 -24.58 12.34
N GLN A 429 10.83 -25.10 11.15
CA GLN A 429 9.90 -24.48 10.20
C GLN A 429 10.30 -23.05 9.77
N ASN A 430 11.61 -22.74 9.71
CA ASN A 430 12.13 -21.44 9.30
C ASN A 430 11.57 -20.26 10.11
N LYS A 431 11.21 -20.48 11.39
CA LYS A 431 10.59 -19.46 12.25
C LYS A 431 11.52 -18.27 12.49
N HIS A 432 10.95 -17.08 12.36
CA HIS A 432 11.59 -15.81 12.70
C HIS A 432 11.34 -15.44 14.15
N ILE A 433 12.35 -14.90 14.81
CA ILE A 433 12.33 -14.57 16.23
C ILE A 433 12.89 -13.16 16.43
N ASP A 434 12.17 -12.37 17.21
CA ASP A 434 12.55 -11.04 17.65
C ASP A 434 12.81 -11.06 19.17
N ILE A 435 14.07 -10.84 19.57
CA ILE A 435 14.49 -10.80 20.98
C ILE A 435 14.73 -9.35 21.41
N THR A 436 14.07 -8.94 22.49
CA THR A 436 14.30 -7.67 23.18
C THR A 436 14.81 -7.91 24.60
N ILE A 437 15.45 -6.90 25.20
CA ILE A 437 15.97 -6.97 26.57
C ILE A 437 15.30 -5.90 27.42
N SER A 438 14.95 -6.23 28.66
CA SER A 438 14.36 -5.30 29.63
C SER A 438 14.84 -5.59 31.05
N LYS A 439 14.96 -4.57 31.90
CA LYS A 439 15.41 -4.75 33.30
C LYS A 439 14.34 -5.33 34.20
N ASN A 440 13.11 -4.88 34.01
CA ASN A 440 11.83 -5.34 34.54
C ASN A 440 10.79 -4.45 33.85
N ASP A 441 9.54 -4.90 33.72
CA ASP A 441 8.44 -4.05 33.21
C ASP A 441 8.40 -3.86 31.67
N HIS A 442 8.44 -4.95 30.91
CA HIS A 442 8.34 -4.88 29.45
C HIS A 442 6.93 -4.49 28.97
N SER A 443 6.79 -3.35 28.26
CA SER A 443 5.50 -2.86 27.75
C SER A 443 4.75 -3.88 26.88
N GLY A 444 5.46 -4.65 26.05
CA GLY A 444 4.84 -5.68 25.21
C GLY A 444 4.16 -6.79 26.02
N ARG A 445 4.69 -7.12 27.21
CA ARG A 445 4.05 -8.10 28.11
C ARG A 445 2.76 -7.54 28.73
N LYS A 446 2.77 -6.27 29.16
CA LYS A 446 1.57 -5.59 29.65
C LYS A 446 0.46 -5.60 28.61
N THR A 447 0.80 -5.19 27.38
CA THR A 447 -0.14 -5.19 26.26
C THR A 447 -0.68 -6.59 26.00
N SER A 448 0.17 -7.63 25.94
CA SER A 448 -0.29 -9.01 25.77
C SER A 448 -1.26 -9.46 26.87
N ASN A 449 -0.99 -9.14 28.13
CA ASN A 449 -1.89 -9.47 29.23
C ASN A 449 -3.25 -8.77 29.07
N SER A 450 -3.25 -7.48 28.70
CA SER A 450 -4.50 -6.78 28.40
C SER A 450 -5.26 -7.37 27.22
N MET A 451 -4.58 -7.80 26.15
CA MET A 451 -5.23 -8.49 25.03
C MET A 451 -5.84 -9.83 25.45
N ILE A 452 -5.23 -10.54 26.41
CA ILE A 452 -5.80 -11.77 26.97
C ILE A 452 -7.07 -11.48 27.78
N GLU A 453 -7.07 -10.42 28.60
CA GLU A 453 -8.29 -10.02 29.34
C GLU A 453 -9.41 -9.58 28.39
N PHE A 454 -9.11 -8.78 27.36
CA PHE A 454 -10.12 -8.39 26.37
C PHE A 454 -10.67 -9.57 25.56
N GLN A 455 -9.88 -10.63 25.35
CA GLN A 455 -10.39 -11.87 24.72
C GLN A 455 -11.41 -12.59 25.61
N LYS A 456 -11.30 -12.49 26.93
CA LYS A 456 -12.30 -13.04 27.87
C LYS A 456 -13.57 -12.21 27.88
N GLU A 457 -13.42 -10.88 27.77
CA GLU A 457 -14.53 -9.93 27.76
C GLU A 457 -15.32 -9.97 26.45
N PHE A 458 -14.65 -9.99 25.30
CA PHE A 458 -15.29 -9.92 23.99
C PHE A 458 -15.09 -11.21 23.19
N LYS A 459 -16.12 -12.08 23.16
CA LYS A 459 -16.08 -13.38 22.47
C LYS A 459 -15.63 -13.30 21.01
N GLN A 460 -16.04 -12.24 20.29
CA GLN A 460 -15.73 -12.05 18.87
C GLN A 460 -14.31 -11.50 18.62
N PHE A 461 -13.64 -10.97 19.65
CA PHE A 461 -12.37 -10.23 19.49
C PHE A 461 -11.27 -11.07 18.85
N LYS A 462 -11.09 -12.32 19.29
CA LYS A 462 -10.07 -13.22 18.73
C LYS A 462 -10.28 -13.45 17.23
N SER A 463 -11.50 -13.82 16.83
CA SER A 463 -11.84 -14.10 15.43
C SER A 463 -11.72 -12.85 14.54
N LEU A 464 -12.16 -11.68 15.03
CA LEU A 464 -11.99 -10.39 14.34
C LEU A 464 -10.51 -10.02 14.19
N ALA A 465 -9.72 -10.21 15.25
CA ALA A 465 -8.29 -9.90 15.24
C ALA A 465 -7.54 -10.71 14.18
N VAL A 466 -7.75 -12.03 14.13
CA VAL A 466 -7.05 -12.87 13.16
C VAL A 466 -7.50 -12.60 11.72
N ILE A 467 -8.80 -12.38 11.47
CA ILE A 467 -9.29 -12.11 10.11
C ILE A 467 -8.83 -10.73 9.61
N LEU A 468 -8.87 -9.70 10.45
CA LEU A 468 -8.43 -8.36 10.06
C LEU A 468 -6.90 -8.29 9.91
N LYS A 469 -6.13 -8.99 10.75
CA LYS A 469 -4.69 -9.17 10.53
C LYS A 469 -4.42 -9.85 9.19
N PHE A 470 -5.13 -10.93 8.88
CA PHE A 470 -5.00 -11.64 7.61
C PHE A 470 -5.37 -10.76 6.42
N TYR A 471 -6.47 -10.00 6.52
CA TYR A 471 -6.92 -9.04 5.51
C TYR A 471 -5.87 -7.97 5.24
N PHE A 472 -5.44 -7.21 6.27
CA PHE A 472 -4.45 -6.14 6.11
C PHE A 472 -3.10 -6.66 5.63
N LYS A 473 -2.72 -7.88 6.03
CA LYS A 473 -1.50 -8.53 5.53
C LYS A 473 -1.62 -8.88 4.05
N SER A 474 -2.76 -9.43 3.63
CA SER A 474 -3.01 -9.85 2.25
C SER A 474 -3.06 -8.71 1.23
N ILE A 475 -3.24 -7.47 1.71
CA ILE A 475 -3.19 -6.24 0.92
C ILE A 475 -1.95 -5.38 1.21
N ASN A 476 -0.93 -5.92 1.88
CA ASN A 476 0.33 -5.24 2.19
C ASN A 476 0.20 -3.94 3.01
N LEU A 477 -0.81 -3.86 3.88
CA LEU A 477 -1.02 -2.75 4.81
C LEU A 477 -0.74 -3.11 6.27
N LEU A 478 -0.42 -4.37 6.59
CA LEU A 478 0.11 -4.79 7.90
C LEU A 478 1.63 -4.64 7.98
N ASN A 479 2.16 -3.43 7.77
CA ASN A 479 3.59 -3.14 7.86
C ASN A 479 3.85 -1.69 8.27
N ALA A 480 4.18 -1.49 9.55
CA ALA A 480 4.44 -0.16 10.11
C ALA A 480 5.65 0.55 9.47
N TYR A 481 6.69 -0.21 9.08
CA TYR A 481 7.89 0.36 8.46
C TYR A 481 7.60 0.97 7.08
N GLN A 482 6.65 0.38 6.35
CA GLN A 482 6.22 0.87 5.04
C GLN A 482 5.00 1.81 5.11
N GLY A 483 4.67 2.32 6.31
CA GLY A 483 3.61 3.29 6.54
C GLY A 483 2.21 2.72 6.75
N GLY A 484 2.07 1.39 6.81
CA GLY A 484 0.81 0.71 7.12
C GLY A 484 0.50 0.68 8.63
N LEU A 485 -0.46 -0.16 9.02
CA LEU A 485 -0.78 -0.43 10.41
C LEU A 485 0.18 -1.48 10.99
N ASN A 486 0.55 -1.31 12.27
CA ASN A 486 1.09 -2.42 13.04
C ASN A 486 -0.06 -3.26 13.63
N SER A 487 0.23 -4.48 14.07
CA SER A 487 -0.79 -5.38 14.64
C SER A 487 -1.50 -4.76 15.84
N TYR A 488 -0.81 -3.99 16.67
CA TYR A 488 -1.39 -3.38 17.87
C TYR A 488 -2.42 -2.28 17.53
N CYS A 489 -2.22 -1.52 16.46
CA CYS A 489 -3.22 -0.58 15.95
C CYS A 489 -4.53 -1.30 15.60
N ILE A 490 -4.46 -2.41 14.85
CA ILE A 490 -5.64 -3.18 14.45
C ILE A 490 -6.39 -3.71 15.67
N LEU A 491 -5.68 -4.30 16.63
CA LEU A 491 -6.30 -4.79 17.87
C LEU A 491 -7.02 -3.66 18.61
N THR A 492 -6.41 -2.49 18.71
CA THR A 492 -6.98 -1.33 19.39
C THR A 492 -8.21 -0.79 18.64
N MET A 493 -8.18 -0.74 17.31
CA MET A 493 -9.32 -0.36 16.48
C MET A 493 -10.50 -1.33 16.66
N ILE A 494 -10.25 -2.64 16.74
CA ILE A 494 -11.30 -3.63 16.99
C ILE A 494 -11.89 -3.43 18.38
N LEU A 495 -11.05 -3.24 19.40
CA LEU A 495 -11.52 -3.03 20.77
C LEU A 495 -12.34 -1.74 20.90
N ALA A 496 -11.95 -0.66 20.22
CA ALA A 496 -12.73 0.56 20.19
C ALA A 496 -14.12 0.32 19.58
N LEU A 497 -14.21 -0.40 18.46
CA LEU A 497 -15.50 -0.78 17.88
C LEU A 497 -16.35 -1.60 18.87
N LEU A 498 -15.77 -2.65 19.46
CA LEU A 498 -16.49 -3.52 20.39
C LEU A 498 -16.94 -2.78 21.66
N GLN A 499 -16.16 -1.80 22.12
CA GLN A 499 -16.53 -0.93 23.24
C GLN A 499 -17.63 0.08 22.85
N ILE A 500 -17.65 0.62 21.62
CA ILE A 500 -18.77 1.45 21.12
C ILE A 500 -20.07 0.64 21.12
N LYS A 501 -19.98 -0.61 20.65
CA LYS A 501 -21.11 -1.53 20.56
C LYS A 501 -21.55 -2.11 21.91
N ARG A 502 -20.85 -1.80 23.01
CA ARG A 502 -21.08 -2.36 24.36
C ARG A 502 -22.42 -1.98 25.01
N VAL A 503 -23.21 -1.09 24.39
CA VAL A 503 -24.52 -0.72 24.95
C VAL A 503 -25.57 -1.76 24.54
N ARG A 504 -25.75 -2.75 25.41
CA ARG A 504 -26.70 -3.87 25.37
C ARG A 504 -26.26 -5.02 24.46
N GLU A 505 -25.57 -5.98 25.06
CA GLU A 505 -25.52 -7.35 24.56
C GLU A 505 -26.94 -7.80 24.18
N THR A 506 -27.25 -7.80 22.90
CA THR A 506 -28.04 -8.91 22.40
C THR A 506 -26.99 -9.94 22.00
N ASP A 507 -26.99 -11.10 22.66
CA ASP A 507 -26.09 -12.25 22.42
C ASP A 507 -26.12 -12.77 20.95
N ASN A 508 -26.84 -12.09 20.06
CA ASN A 508 -27.20 -12.53 18.72
C ASN A 508 -26.52 -11.71 17.61
N GLU A 509 -25.65 -10.74 17.93
CA GLU A 509 -25.03 -9.96 16.86
C GLU A 509 -23.98 -10.78 16.11
N GLU A 510 -24.26 -11.05 14.84
CA GLU A 510 -23.45 -11.89 13.99
C GLU A 510 -22.06 -11.27 13.71
N ILE A 511 -20.98 -12.05 13.84
CA ILE A 511 -19.60 -11.56 13.63
C ILE A 511 -19.38 -10.97 12.24
N GLY A 512 -20.11 -11.43 11.22
CA GLY A 512 -20.13 -10.85 9.88
C GLY A 512 -20.65 -9.41 9.88
N LYS A 513 -21.66 -9.09 10.71
CA LYS A 513 -22.16 -7.73 10.89
C LYS A 513 -21.14 -6.87 11.61
N THR A 514 -20.51 -7.39 12.67
CA THR A 514 -19.42 -6.67 13.36
C THR A 514 -18.23 -6.40 12.43
N LEU A 515 -17.87 -7.32 11.53
CA LEU A 515 -16.85 -7.07 10.53
C LEU A 515 -17.29 -5.96 9.56
N LEU A 516 -18.53 -5.99 9.07
CA LEU A 516 -19.07 -4.94 8.21
C LEU A 516 -19.03 -3.56 8.90
N ASP A 517 -19.42 -3.48 10.17
CA ASP A 517 -19.40 -2.25 10.96
C ASP A 517 -17.98 -1.73 11.17
N PHE A 518 -16.99 -2.64 11.28
CA PHE A 518 -15.58 -2.24 11.29
C PHE A 518 -15.19 -1.53 9.98
N PHE A 519 -15.59 -2.11 8.85
CA PHE A 519 -15.33 -1.51 7.54
C PHE A 519 -16.06 -0.16 7.37
N GLU A 520 -17.30 -0.05 7.83
CA GLU A 520 -18.10 1.18 7.81
C GLU A 520 -17.47 2.29 8.66
N LEU A 521 -17.29 2.03 9.96
CA LEU A 521 -16.79 3.00 10.93
C LEU A 521 -15.45 3.60 10.50
N TYR A 522 -14.51 2.74 10.11
CA TYR A 522 -13.15 3.14 9.77
C TYR A 522 -12.98 3.58 8.30
N SER A 523 -14.00 3.46 7.43
CA SER A 523 -13.93 4.02 6.07
C SER A 523 -14.75 5.29 5.89
N GLN A 524 -15.84 5.47 6.65
CA GLN A 524 -16.83 6.53 6.40
C GLN A 524 -17.06 7.44 7.62
N ASP A 525 -17.19 6.89 8.83
CA ASP A 525 -17.73 7.63 9.99
C ASP A 525 -16.68 8.33 10.86
N ILE A 526 -15.44 7.81 10.86
CA ILE A 526 -14.35 8.42 11.60
C ILE A 526 -13.73 9.56 10.79
N ASP A 527 -13.82 10.76 11.35
CA ASP A 527 -12.96 11.86 10.95
C ASP A 527 -11.58 11.68 11.57
N TYR A 528 -10.67 11.20 10.74
CA TYR A 528 -9.30 10.89 11.09
C TYR A 528 -8.44 12.11 11.47
N PHE A 529 -8.88 13.33 11.14
CA PHE A 529 -8.19 14.56 11.51
C PHE A 529 -8.62 15.05 12.89
N ASP A 530 -9.89 14.84 13.25
CA ASP A 530 -10.51 15.44 14.42
C ASP A 530 -10.93 14.41 15.49
N LYS A 531 -10.69 13.11 15.30
CA LYS A 531 -11.02 12.07 16.30
C LYS A 531 -9.78 11.29 16.74
N ILE A 532 -9.75 10.98 18.03
CA ILE A 532 -8.73 10.14 18.67
C ILE A 532 -9.35 8.80 19.04
N ILE A 533 -8.69 7.70 18.67
CA ILE A 533 -9.10 6.35 19.08
C ILE A 533 -8.50 6.07 20.45
N ASN A 534 -9.36 5.94 21.46
CA ASN A 534 -8.99 5.68 22.84
C ASN A 534 -9.77 4.46 23.37
N ILE A 535 -9.04 3.47 23.89
CA ILE A 535 -9.65 2.30 24.56
C ILE A 535 -9.45 2.39 26.07
N VAL A 536 -10.47 1.95 26.80
CA VAL A 536 -10.48 1.88 28.27
C VAL A 536 -10.16 0.46 28.74
N PRO A 537 -9.46 0.27 29.88
CA PRO A 537 -9.17 -1.06 30.41
C PRO A 537 -10.44 -1.89 30.70
N SER A 538 -10.32 -3.21 30.52
CA SER A 538 -11.34 -4.20 30.87
C SER A 538 -11.63 -4.14 32.37
N GLN A 539 -12.69 -3.41 32.76
CA GLN A 539 -13.35 -3.30 34.09
C GLN A 539 -14.04 -1.93 34.31
N SER A 540 -13.83 -0.93 33.45
CA SER A 540 -14.53 0.37 33.56
C SER A 540 -15.87 0.37 32.80
N GLU A 541 -16.92 0.91 33.40
CA GLU A 541 -18.31 0.75 32.95
C GLU A 541 -18.66 1.37 31.59
N ASN A 542 -17.91 2.31 31.00
CA ASN A 542 -18.23 2.86 29.67
C ASN A 542 -17.00 3.43 28.95
N MET A 543 -17.03 3.43 27.61
CA MET A 543 -16.14 4.24 26.77
C MET A 543 -16.40 5.72 27.01
N GLN A 544 -15.35 6.53 27.13
CA GLN A 544 -15.43 7.97 26.89
C GLN A 544 -14.96 8.25 25.45
N VAL A 545 -15.91 8.59 24.57
CA VAL A 545 -15.58 9.25 23.30
C VAL A 545 -15.43 10.72 23.66
N ASP A 546 -14.23 11.11 24.10
CA ASP A 546 -13.97 12.48 24.50
C ASP A 546 -13.73 13.37 23.29
N GLU A 547 -14.34 14.56 23.29
CA GLU A 547 -14.04 15.61 22.31
C GLU A 547 -12.55 15.98 22.38
N PRO A 548 -11.89 16.29 21.24
CA PRO A 548 -10.47 16.62 21.19
C PRO A 548 -10.06 17.69 22.19
N ASN A 549 -10.95 18.63 22.51
CA ASN A 549 -10.68 19.75 23.40
C ASN A 549 -10.24 19.33 24.82
N ILE A 550 -10.67 18.17 25.34
CA ILE A 550 -10.26 17.69 26.67
C ILE A 550 -8.85 17.06 26.63
N TYR A 551 -8.53 16.33 25.57
CA TYR A 551 -7.22 15.69 25.38
C TYR A 551 -6.15 16.61 24.79
N GLN A 552 -6.52 17.59 23.97
CA GLN A 552 -5.63 18.62 23.43
C GLN A 552 -5.04 19.51 24.54
N GLN A 553 -5.80 19.76 25.61
CA GLN A 553 -5.30 20.43 26.81
C GLN A 553 -4.30 19.58 27.61
N GLN A 554 -4.48 18.25 27.63
CA GLN A 554 -3.62 17.32 28.38
C GLN A 554 -2.39 16.83 27.60
N PHE A 555 -2.46 16.79 26.26
CA PHE A 555 -1.40 16.28 25.39
C PHE A 555 -1.17 17.16 24.15
N PRO A 556 -0.59 18.37 24.33
CA PRO A 556 -0.35 19.34 23.24
C PRO A 556 0.53 18.81 22.11
N GLN A 557 1.30 17.74 22.34
CA GLN A 557 2.12 17.09 21.32
C GLN A 557 1.32 16.50 20.15
N PHE A 558 0.01 16.27 20.32
CA PHE A 558 -0.86 15.76 19.27
C PHE A 558 -1.51 16.89 18.42
N ASP A 559 -1.34 18.15 18.81
CA ASP A 559 -1.92 19.35 18.15
C ASP A 559 -1.10 19.83 16.93
N GLN A 560 -0.12 19.05 16.49
CA GLN A 560 0.83 19.43 15.43
C GLN A 560 0.34 19.07 14.03
N GLY A 561 -0.91 19.38 13.66
CA GLY A 561 -1.43 19.54 12.28
C GLY A 561 -1.03 18.55 11.16
N GLN A 562 -0.49 17.37 11.47
CA GLN A 562 0.15 16.46 10.51
C GLN A 562 -0.13 14.97 10.76
N GLN A 563 -0.81 14.60 11.84
CA GLN A 563 -1.12 13.20 12.13
C GLN A 563 -2.54 12.86 11.67
N GLU A 564 -2.65 12.18 10.53
CA GLU A 564 -3.93 11.74 9.96
C GLU A 564 -4.51 10.49 10.68
N LEU A 565 -3.89 9.95 11.73
CA LEU A 565 -4.48 8.88 12.56
C LEU A 565 -3.84 8.89 13.97
N VAL A 566 -4.67 9.07 14.99
CA VAL A 566 -4.23 9.05 16.39
C VAL A 566 -4.89 7.92 17.14
N ILE A 567 -4.08 6.97 17.62
CA ILE A 567 -4.51 5.86 18.47
C ILE A 567 -3.69 5.90 19.75
N LEU A 568 -4.36 6.04 20.90
CA LEU A 568 -3.67 6.12 22.19
C LEU A 568 -3.24 4.73 22.67
N ASP A 569 -1.99 4.63 23.11
CA ASP A 569 -1.49 3.43 23.80
C ASP A 569 -2.27 3.21 25.10
N LEU A 570 -2.67 1.96 25.36
CA LEU A 570 -3.43 1.57 26.54
C LEU A 570 -2.66 1.88 27.84
N HIS A 571 -1.34 1.67 27.84
CA HIS A 571 -0.50 1.78 29.03
C HIS A 571 0.32 3.08 29.06
N ASN A 572 0.28 3.88 28.00
CA ASN A 572 0.97 5.18 27.92
C ASN A 572 0.19 6.17 27.05
N LYS A 573 -0.79 6.86 27.63
CA LYS A 573 -1.66 7.79 26.90
C LYS A 573 -0.92 8.93 26.17
N GLY A 574 0.34 9.21 26.51
CA GLY A 574 1.20 10.15 25.77
C GLY A 574 1.83 9.59 24.49
N ASN A 575 1.61 8.31 24.15
CA ASN A 575 2.18 7.63 22.99
C ASN A 575 1.10 7.34 21.93
N ASN A 576 1.25 7.90 20.73
CA ASN A 576 0.42 7.51 19.57
C ASN A 576 1.00 6.24 18.94
N ILE A 577 0.28 5.12 19.05
CA ILE A 577 0.75 3.82 18.49
C ILE A 577 0.66 3.76 16.97
N ALA A 578 -0.09 4.68 16.34
CA ALA A 578 -0.19 4.85 14.90
C ALA A 578 0.78 5.90 14.34
N SER A 579 1.76 6.36 15.12
CA SER A 579 2.70 7.42 14.69
C SER A 579 3.50 7.08 13.43
N SER A 580 3.69 5.80 13.12
CA SER A 580 4.37 5.33 11.90
C SER A 580 3.43 5.17 10.71
N THR A 581 2.11 5.34 10.89
CA THR A 581 1.11 5.10 9.84
C THR A 581 0.90 6.36 9.00
N PHE A 582 1.63 6.47 7.89
CA PHE A 582 1.49 7.57 6.92
C PHE A 582 0.67 7.19 5.67
N LYS A 583 0.22 5.93 5.54
CA LYS A 583 -0.64 5.45 4.45
C LYS A 583 -2.14 5.41 4.82
N ILE A 584 -2.63 6.29 5.70
CA ILE A 584 -4.03 6.22 6.15
C ILE A 584 -5.04 6.39 5.01
N LYS A 585 -4.72 7.17 3.97
CA LYS A 585 -5.58 7.27 2.76
C LYS A 585 -5.76 5.93 2.06
N HIS A 586 -4.69 5.14 1.96
CA HIS A 586 -4.72 3.80 1.41
C HIS A 586 -5.50 2.83 2.32
N ILE A 587 -5.34 2.95 3.64
CA ILE A 587 -6.09 2.16 4.63
C ILE A 587 -7.59 2.49 4.52
N LYS A 588 -7.97 3.77 4.50
CA LYS A 588 -9.36 4.22 4.34
C LYS A 588 -9.96 3.73 3.03
N ASN A 589 -9.22 3.84 1.92
CA ASN A 589 -9.68 3.35 0.61
C ASN A 589 -9.84 1.82 0.59
N ALA A 590 -8.88 1.08 1.14
CA ALA A 590 -8.97 -0.38 1.26
C ALA A 590 -10.22 -0.80 2.05
N LEU A 591 -10.46 -0.14 3.19
CA LEU A 591 -11.64 -0.39 4.00
C LEU A 591 -12.94 -0.03 3.27
N SER A 592 -12.97 1.08 2.53
CA SER A 592 -14.13 1.45 1.72
C SER A 592 -14.41 0.40 0.62
N LEU A 593 -13.37 -0.09 -0.05
CA LEU A 593 -13.50 -1.15 -1.06
C LEU A 593 -13.96 -2.46 -0.41
N GLY A 594 -13.46 -2.79 0.78
CA GLY A 594 -13.90 -3.95 1.55
C GLY A 594 -15.37 -3.87 1.97
N TYR A 595 -15.83 -2.70 2.42
CA TYR A 595 -17.23 -2.42 2.72
C TYR A 595 -18.11 -2.65 1.49
N SER A 596 -17.75 -2.03 0.36
CA SER A 596 -18.47 -2.20 -0.91
C SER A 596 -18.45 -3.64 -1.40
N ALA A 597 -17.37 -4.39 -1.18
CA ALA A 597 -17.28 -5.80 -1.57
C ALA A 597 -18.31 -6.65 -0.82
N ILE A 598 -18.53 -6.41 0.48
CA ILE A 598 -19.53 -7.13 1.27
C ILE A 598 -20.94 -6.83 0.75
N LEU A 599 -21.27 -5.54 0.55
CA LEU A 599 -22.60 -5.12 0.11
C LEU A 599 -22.97 -5.64 -1.28
N ASN A 600 -21.98 -5.79 -2.17
CA ASN A 600 -22.18 -6.28 -3.53
C ASN A 600 -21.91 -7.78 -3.70
N SER A 601 -21.63 -8.49 -2.60
CA SER A 601 -21.34 -9.92 -2.65
C SER A 601 -22.59 -10.72 -3.03
N ARG A 602 -22.36 -11.85 -3.68
CA ARG A 602 -23.42 -12.82 -4.01
C ARG A 602 -23.29 -14.02 -3.09
N LYS A 603 -24.42 -14.50 -2.56
CA LYS A 603 -24.46 -15.73 -1.77
C LYS A 603 -23.86 -16.88 -2.57
N CYS A 604 -22.97 -17.65 -1.95
CA CYS A 604 -22.49 -18.87 -2.58
C CYS A 604 -23.53 -19.99 -2.45
N GLU A 605 -23.77 -20.72 -3.54
CA GLU A 605 -24.65 -21.89 -3.53
C GLU A 605 -24.10 -23.05 -2.68
N GLN A 606 -22.80 -23.02 -2.35
CA GLN A 606 -22.12 -24.03 -1.52
C GLN A 606 -21.29 -23.34 -0.41
N PRO A 607 -21.25 -23.89 0.81
CA PRO A 607 -20.43 -23.33 1.89
C PRO A 607 -18.94 -23.32 1.50
N CYS A 608 -18.33 -22.13 1.54
CA CYS A 608 -16.91 -21.96 1.25
C CYS A 608 -16.05 -22.36 2.44
N TYR A 609 -15.38 -23.50 2.35
CA TYR A 609 -14.37 -23.91 3.31
C TYR A 609 -13.01 -23.29 2.97
N PHE A 610 -12.32 -22.77 3.98
CA PHE A 610 -11.01 -22.13 3.80
C PHE A 610 -9.94 -23.09 3.27
N SER A 611 -10.07 -24.41 3.50
CA SER A 611 -9.22 -25.44 2.90
C SER A 611 -9.24 -25.46 1.36
N ARG A 612 -10.20 -24.76 0.74
CA ARG A 612 -10.32 -24.55 -0.71
C ARG A 612 -10.12 -23.08 -1.12
N TYR A 613 -9.36 -22.29 -0.36
CA TYR A 613 -9.09 -20.86 -0.66
C TYR A 613 -8.61 -20.61 -2.11
N ASN A 614 -7.89 -21.59 -2.68
CA ASN A 614 -7.40 -21.54 -4.06
C ASN A 614 -8.43 -21.96 -5.13
N GLN A 615 -9.66 -22.38 -4.78
CA GLN A 615 -10.59 -23.00 -5.73
C GLN A 615 -11.97 -22.31 -5.86
N SER A 616 -12.52 -21.64 -4.84
CA SER A 616 -13.85 -20.99 -4.99
C SER A 616 -13.78 -19.49 -5.31
N VAL A 617 -14.64 -19.05 -6.23
CA VAL A 617 -14.79 -17.65 -6.70
C VAL A 617 -15.86 -16.89 -5.89
N CYS A 618 -16.68 -17.61 -5.12
CA CYS A 618 -17.84 -17.07 -4.37
C CYS A 618 -17.58 -16.78 -2.87
N CYS A 619 -16.34 -16.93 -2.38
CA CYS A 619 -15.99 -16.64 -0.97
C CYS A 619 -15.95 -15.13 -0.71
N ILE A 620 -16.75 -14.66 0.24
CA ILE A 620 -16.88 -13.22 0.56
C ILE A 620 -15.54 -12.68 1.07
N LEU A 621 -14.86 -13.38 1.98
CA LEU A 621 -13.55 -12.96 2.50
C LEU A 621 -12.51 -12.76 1.39
N LYS A 622 -12.53 -13.61 0.35
CA LYS A 622 -11.64 -13.50 -0.81
C LYS A 622 -11.99 -12.30 -1.69
N GLN A 623 -13.28 -12.04 -1.90
CA GLN A 623 -13.75 -10.87 -2.66
C GLN A 623 -13.32 -9.57 -1.98
N ILE A 624 -13.49 -9.46 -0.65
CA ILE A 624 -13.05 -8.31 0.14
C ILE A 624 -11.55 -8.06 -0.08
N ILE A 625 -10.71 -9.10 0.01
CA ILE A 625 -9.26 -8.99 -0.20
C ILE A 625 -8.94 -8.57 -1.64
N GLN A 626 -9.52 -9.23 -2.65
CA GLN A 626 -9.24 -8.97 -4.05
C GLN A 626 -9.57 -7.54 -4.47
N GLN A 627 -10.74 -7.04 -4.08
CA GLN A 627 -11.13 -5.66 -4.38
C GLN A 627 -10.22 -4.66 -3.65
N SER A 628 -9.90 -4.94 -2.38
CA SER A 628 -9.05 -4.08 -1.55
C SER A 628 -7.58 -4.03 -1.99
N LYS A 629 -7.09 -4.97 -2.81
CA LYS A 629 -5.72 -4.90 -3.37
C LYS A 629 -5.51 -3.67 -4.26
N ASN A 630 -6.59 -3.12 -4.82
CA ASN A 630 -6.57 -1.93 -5.66
C ASN A 630 -6.62 -0.61 -4.87
N HIS A 631 -6.40 -0.63 -3.55
CA HIS A 631 -6.46 0.55 -2.68
C HIS A 631 -5.46 1.67 -3.04
N HIS A 632 -4.47 1.41 -3.88
CA HIS A 632 -3.56 2.43 -4.42
C HIS A 632 -4.15 3.22 -5.59
N LEU A 633 -5.17 2.68 -6.27
CA LEU A 633 -5.83 3.34 -7.40
C LEU A 633 -6.80 4.38 -6.84
N THR A 634 -6.34 5.62 -6.73
CA THR A 634 -7.17 6.76 -6.35
C THR A 634 -7.98 7.24 -7.55
N GLY A 635 -9.06 6.52 -7.87
CA GLY A 635 -10.19 7.16 -8.54
C GLY A 635 -10.84 8.14 -7.56
N SER A 636 -11.13 9.35 -8.00
CA SER A 636 -11.84 10.36 -7.22
C SER A 636 -13.27 9.92 -6.89
N TYR A 637 -13.46 9.00 -5.96
CA TYR A 637 -14.74 8.84 -5.28
C TYR A 637 -14.77 9.83 -4.12
N LYS A 638 -15.10 11.08 -4.44
CA LYS A 638 -15.75 11.95 -3.46
C LYS A 638 -17.11 11.34 -3.20
N SER A 639 -17.24 10.50 -2.17
CA SER A 639 -18.55 10.17 -1.60
C SER A 639 -19.08 11.40 -0.86
N LYS A 640 -19.57 12.38 -1.63
CA LYS A 640 -20.66 13.23 -1.19
C LYS A 640 -21.89 12.68 -1.91
N GLN A 641 -22.65 11.86 -1.17
CA GLN A 641 -23.89 11.15 -1.50
C GLN A 641 -23.76 9.62 -1.71
N PRO A 642 -24.68 8.84 -1.12
CA PRO A 642 -24.65 7.38 -1.10
C PRO A 642 -24.88 6.83 -2.52
N PHE A 643 -23.92 6.07 -3.03
CA PHE A 643 -24.03 5.43 -4.34
C PHE A 643 -25.02 4.26 -4.28
N TYR A 644 -26.30 4.57 -4.42
CA TYR A 644 -27.20 3.75 -5.24
C TYR A 644 -26.92 4.14 -6.69
N TYR A 645 -26.31 3.24 -7.47
CA TYR A 645 -26.68 2.89 -8.86
C TYR A 645 -25.55 2.09 -9.51
N PHE A 646 -25.96 0.90 -9.96
CA PHE A 646 -25.32 0.01 -10.92
C PHE A 646 -24.66 0.75 -12.09
N ASN A 647 -23.55 0.21 -12.58
CA ASN A 647 -23.28 0.22 -14.01
C ASN A 647 -22.99 -1.22 -14.46
N PHE A 648 -24.05 -1.87 -14.95
CA PHE A 648 -23.97 -3.01 -15.84
C PHE A 648 -23.28 -2.55 -17.13
N ASN A 649 -22.09 -3.07 -17.39
CA ASN A 649 -21.57 -3.47 -18.72
C ASN A 649 -20.05 -3.60 -18.64
N ASN A 650 -19.58 -4.82 -18.50
CA ASN A 650 -18.64 -5.41 -19.46
C ASN A 650 -18.46 -6.90 -19.12
N THR A 651 -19.09 -7.69 -19.98
CA THR A 651 -18.82 -9.09 -20.32
C THR A 651 -17.35 -9.50 -20.19
N TYR A 652 -17.08 -10.57 -19.43
CA TYR A 652 -16.79 -11.90 -19.97
C TYR A 652 -17.13 -12.98 -18.93
#